data_AF-A0A964F5H4-F1
#
_entry.id   AF-A0A964F5H4-F1
#
_cell.length_a   1.000
_cell.length_b   1.000
_cell.length_c   1.000
_cell.angle_alpha   90.00
_cell.angle_beta   90.00
_cell.angle_gamma   90.00
#
_symmetry.space_group_name_H-M   'P 1'
#
loop_
_entity.id
_entity.type
_entity.pdbx_description
1 polymer ?
#
loop_
_entity_poly.entity_id
_entity_poly.type
_entity_poly.pdbx_seq_one_letter_code
_entity_poly.pdbx_strand_id
1 'polypeptide(L)'
;MSELPGPTFPGLRSKFSGLAKPVQIAISLVLIVFVAAGLFWLFNEAIFYFTARGYVDEIAWVFNVNRHLASAMTLVLFLVLAWFGGKAFSLNSANRRVGVAGIFGLLIANSLILWAGSRNANFERSGAAAKCYVLSRAGQVKYLENTGIDPETGRACKPYTADMLERLKSYEGGKRPERVTDDNPVFFDPRSGRPVLWYAKGKAGEVELFNLMGFHPDTGEELQSVSADVANAYKLEVAERNRRAPTLVDLQKVTPFDPVSGRARVWYWKSSGGEYEFYDNRGFHPRTGEALQPITREVLADHEQKQSHRCYVVTRDSVRYGREPGVDPQTGRMCRQLTAGLLERVREYEKGNRPKAVTSETPTFFDQRTGDPALWYSQDSSGNLKLFDLMGFDPQTGDELQPVTREIPDKWGSQVARRKAEDARRNRPPQPVDPDKFPFFDPATGAARVWYWRSPEGRYEFFDNQGFHPRTGEPLSVITRDAISAWRKETQLQIQRAREAEALRVRQQHESEERAEAARRAQEESARRVAQSGDMCDQAAANPNDRAKPQSVPGVRYEELKAQAGSAAEICKLAVENNPGQLRYQYQYARALGFSNPDRAIAIYRQLTRQKYPAAYDNLANLLLRKNNIAGAIAVVKEGAQLDDPDSLVTLADLVEKGHVQVADPQAFKFALLSRAARQGHQGAQLAVEQERVKIEQNQQQQALQQQQQQMMLNMFGTILQGVGAAARH
;
A
#
# COMPACT_ATOMS: atom_id res chain seq x y z
N MET A 1 -29.36 -1.11 73.86
CA MET A 1 -30.79 -1.00 73.53
C MET A 1 -30.98 -1.33 72.05
N SER A 2 -32.20 -1.70 71.65
CA SER A 2 -32.59 -2.21 70.31
C SER A 2 -31.79 -3.43 69.84
N GLU A 3 -32.34 -4.60 70.16
CA GLU A 3 -32.01 -5.87 69.52
C GLU A 3 -32.42 -5.82 68.04
N LEU A 4 -31.57 -6.35 67.14
CA LEU A 4 -31.97 -6.71 65.79
C LEU A 4 -32.11 -8.24 65.71
N PRO A 5 -33.20 -8.78 65.17
CA PRO A 5 -33.41 -10.22 65.12
C PRO A 5 -32.40 -10.88 64.19
N GLY A 6 -31.59 -11.79 64.73
CA GLY A 6 -30.67 -12.60 63.92
C GLY A 6 -31.44 -13.49 62.93
N PRO A 7 -30.95 -13.68 61.70
CA PRO A 7 -31.65 -14.46 60.69
C PRO A 7 -31.75 -15.94 61.09
N THR A 8 -32.95 -16.35 61.49
CA THR A 8 -33.30 -17.75 61.81
C THR A 8 -33.40 -18.58 60.53
N PHE A 9 -32.27 -19.04 60.00
CA PHE A 9 -32.23 -20.03 58.93
C PHE A 9 -32.86 -21.36 59.40
N PRO A 10 -34.05 -21.76 58.92
CA PRO A 10 -34.70 -22.99 59.35
C PRO A 10 -34.16 -24.19 58.53
N GLY A 11 -33.97 -25.34 59.17
CA GLY A 11 -34.08 -26.63 58.49
C GLY A 11 -32.81 -27.40 58.07
N LEU A 12 -31.59 -26.91 58.36
CA LEU A 12 -30.36 -27.69 58.08
C LEU A 12 -29.73 -28.36 59.31
N ARG A 13 -29.79 -27.77 60.51
CA ARG A 13 -29.21 -28.39 61.72
C ARG A 13 -29.94 -29.64 62.23
N SER A 14 -31.24 -29.80 61.94
CA SER A 14 -32.04 -30.92 62.45
C SER A 14 -31.92 -32.24 61.65
N LYS A 15 -31.35 -32.21 60.45
CA LYS A 15 -31.20 -33.44 59.61
C LYS A 15 -29.89 -34.20 59.83
N PHE A 16 -28.88 -33.59 60.47
CA PHE A 16 -27.56 -34.20 60.69
C PHE A 16 -27.30 -34.64 62.14
N SER A 17 -28.17 -34.29 63.09
CA SER A 17 -28.01 -34.62 64.52
C SER A 17 -28.05 -36.11 64.85
N GLY A 18 -28.63 -36.95 63.98
CA GLY A 18 -28.65 -38.41 64.12
C GLY A 18 -27.40 -39.15 63.61
N LEU A 19 -26.44 -38.44 63.00
CA LEU A 19 -25.20 -39.04 62.50
C LEU A 19 -24.10 -39.00 63.56
N ALA A 20 -23.29 -40.06 63.64
CA ALA A 20 -22.16 -40.14 64.56
C ALA A 20 -21.17 -38.99 64.33
N LYS A 21 -20.62 -38.42 65.42
CA LYS A 21 -19.64 -37.31 65.40
C LYS A 21 -18.54 -37.42 64.31
N PRO A 22 -17.84 -38.55 64.08
CA PRO A 22 -16.85 -38.63 63.01
C PRO A 22 -17.44 -38.40 61.60
N VAL A 23 -18.68 -38.81 61.35
CA VAL A 23 -19.37 -38.59 60.06
C VAL A 23 -19.75 -37.12 59.89
N GLN A 24 -20.19 -36.45 60.95
CA GLN A 24 -20.46 -35.00 60.92
C GLN A 24 -19.18 -34.19 60.63
N ILE A 25 -18.05 -34.57 61.24
CA ILE A 25 -16.74 -33.96 60.98
C ILE A 25 -16.32 -34.19 59.53
N ALA A 26 -16.44 -35.43 59.02
CA ALA A 26 -16.12 -35.75 57.63
C ALA A 26 -16.96 -34.93 56.63
N ILE A 27 -18.27 -34.83 56.83
CA ILE A 27 -19.16 -34.02 55.98
C ILE A 27 -18.78 -32.54 56.03
N SER A 28 -18.45 -32.01 57.21
CA SER A 28 -18.02 -30.62 57.37
C SER A 28 -16.70 -30.33 56.66
N LEU A 29 -15.72 -31.24 56.76
CA LEU A 29 -14.44 -31.14 56.04
C LEU A 29 -14.64 -31.18 54.52
N VAL A 30 -15.48 -32.10 54.03
CA VAL A 30 -15.82 -32.19 52.60
C VAL A 30 -16.50 -30.90 52.12
N LEU A 31 -17.44 -30.34 52.88
CA LEU A 31 -18.09 -29.07 52.56
C LEU A 31 -17.07 -27.92 52.49
N ILE A 32 -16.14 -27.83 53.46
CA ILE A 32 -15.07 -26.83 53.48
C ILE A 32 -14.18 -26.96 52.25
N VAL A 33 -13.81 -28.18 51.84
CA VAL A 33 -13.02 -28.43 50.63
C VAL A 33 -13.77 -27.99 49.37
N PHE A 34 -15.07 -28.27 49.24
CA PHE A 34 -15.87 -27.81 48.11
C PHE A 34 -16.01 -26.28 48.06
N VAL A 35 -16.24 -25.62 49.21
CA VAL A 35 -16.30 -24.15 49.29
C VAL A 35 -14.94 -23.52 48.95
N ALA A 36 -13.84 -24.08 49.48
CA ALA A 36 -12.49 -23.62 49.16
C ALA A 36 -12.15 -23.80 47.66
N ALA A 37 -12.53 -24.93 47.05
CA ALA A 37 -12.35 -25.16 45.62
C ALA A 37 -13.18 -24.18 44.76
N GLY A 38 -14.44 -23.91 45.15
CA GLY A 38 -15.29 -22.93 44.47
C GLY A 38 -14.77 -21.50 44.57
N LEU A 39 -14.30 -21.09 45.76
CA LEU A 39 -13.65 -19.79 45.96
C LEU A 39 -12.32 -19.67 45.19
N PHE A 40 -11.52 -20.73 45.16
CA PHE A 40 -10.29 -20.78 44.38
C PHE A 40 -10.56 -20.65 42.87
N TRP A 41 -11.60 -21.33 42.36
CA TRP A 41 -12.02 -21.18 40.97
C TRP A 41 -12.48 -19.76 40.65
N LEU A 42 -13.37 -19.17 41.47
CA LEU A 42 -13.82 -17.77 41.30
C LEU A 42 -12.65 -16.76 41.36
N PHE A 43 -11.69 -16.96 42.26
CA PHE A 43 -10.50 -16.13 42.38
C PHE A 43 -9.61 -16.20 41.13
N ASN A 44 -9.46 -17.40 40.55
CA ASN A 44 -8.72 -17.62 39.32
C ASN A 44 -9.38 -16.93 38.10
N GLU A 45 -10.71 -17.05 37.96
CA GLU A 45 -11.45 -16.32 36.91
C GLU A 45 -11.34 -14.79 37.08
N ALA A 46 -11.40 -14.29 38.33
CA ALA A 46 -11.20 -12.87 38.61
C ALA A 46 -9.79 -12.39 38.19
N ILE A 47 -8.74 -13.17 38.47
CA ILE A 47 -7.37 -12.88 38.01
C ILE A 47 -7.31 -12.80 36.48
N PHE A 48 -7.91 -13.74 35.75
CA PHE A 48 -7.93 -13.69 34.29
C PHE A 48 -8.65 -12.45 33.75
N TYR A 49 -9.79 -12.07 34.36
CA TYR A 49 -10.53 -10.88 33.96
C TYR A 49 -9.73 -9.58 34.20
N PHE A 50 -9.12 -9.43 35.38
CA PHE A 50 -8.29 -8.25 35.66
C PHE A 50 -7.02 -8.20 34.80
N THR A 51 -6.42 -9.35 34.49
CA THR A 51 -5.26 -9.44 33.57
C THR A 51 -5.65 -9.06 32.14
N ALA A 52 -6.76 -9.61 31.63
CA ALA A 52 -7.30 -9.27 30.32
C ALA A 52 -7.58 -7.76 30.20
N ARG A 53 -8.21 -7.20 31.24
CA ARG A 53 -8.51 -5.78 31.32
C ARG A 53 -7.24 -4.92 31.34
N GLY A 54 -6.23 -5.29 32.11
CA GLY A 54 -4.95 -4.57 32.15
C GLY A 54 -4.32 -4.43 30.75
N TYR A 55 -4.18 -5.55 30.04
CA TYR A 55 -3.61 -5.54 28.68
C TYR A 55 -4.47 -4.76 27.68
N VAL A 56 -5.81 -4.90 27.75
CA VAL A 56 -6.69 -4.17 26.84
C VAL A 56 -6.75 -2.67 27.16
N ASP A 57 -6.67 -2.26 28.43
CA ASP A 57 -6.59 -0.83 28.82
C ASP A 57 -5.26 -0.20 28.35
N GLU A 58 -4.15 -0.96 28.30
CA GLU A 58 -2.87 -0.52 27.70
C GLU A 58 -2.97 -0.36 26.19
N ILE A 59 -3.45 -1.39 25.47
CA ILE A 59 -3.63 -1.35 24.01
C ILE A 59 -4.63 -0.24 23.63
N ALA A 60 -5.73 -0.09 24.38
CA ALA A 60 -6.74 0.93 24.12
C ALA A 60 -6.20 2.34 24.26
N TRP A 61 -5.29 2.59 25.21
CA TRP A 61 -4.60 3.87 25.34
C TRP A 61 -3.69 4.14 24.14
N VAL A 62 -2.84 3.19 23.74
CA VAL A 62 -1.87 3.36 22.64
C VAL A 62 -2.58 3.61 21.29
N PHE A 63 -3.67 2.90 21.02
CA PHE A 63 -4.40 2.98 19.75
C PHE A 63 -5.64 3.89 19.80
N ASN A 64 -5.84 4.66 20.88
CA ASN A 64 -6.99 5.54 21.12
C ASN A 64 -8.36 4.86 20.86
N VAL A 65 -8.51 3.63 21.38
CA VAL A 65 -9.66 2.75 21.11
C VAL A 65 -10.88 3.19 21.92
N ASN A 66 -12.06 3.15 21.28
CA ASN A 66 -13.32 3.48 21.94
C ASN A 66 -13.58 2.58 23.18
N ARG A 67 -14.03 3.18 24.28
CA ARG A 67 -14.31 2.50 25.57
C ARG A 67 -15.21 1.26 25.46
N HIS A 68 -16.19 1.26 24.56
CA HIS A 68 -17.08 0.10 24.35
C HIS A 68 -16.36 -1.03 23.61
N LEU A 69 -15.51 -0.69 22.64
CA LEU A 69 -14.68 -1.65 21.93
C LEU A 69 -13.60 -2.24 22.85
N ALA A 70 -12.97 -1.43 23.70
CA ALA A 70 -12.07 -1.91 24.76
C ALA A 70 -12.79 -2.86 25.74
N SER A 71 -14.04 -2.56 26.13
CA SER A 71 -14.85 -3.47 26.95
C SER A 71 -15.11 -4.81 26.25
N ALA A 72 -15.43 -4.78 24.95
CA ALA A 72 -15.64 -6.00 24.17
C ALA A 72 -14.35 -6.82 24.00
N MET A 73 -13.23 -6.18 23.68
CA MET A 73 -11.90 -6.80 23.59
C MET A 73 -11.49 -7.44 24.94
N THR A 74 -11.81 -6.80 26.07
CA THR A 74 -11.56 -7.33 27.41
C THR A 74 -12.28 -8.67 27.62
N LEU A 75 -13.55 -8.77 27.22
CA LEU A 75 -14.32 -10.02 27.33
C LEU A 75 -13.77 -11.12 26.43
N VAL A 76 -13.36 -10.81 25.20
CA VAL A 76 -12.74 -11.78 24.29
C VAL A 76 -11.41 -12.29 24.84
N LEU A 77 -10.53 -11.39 25.30
CA LEU A 77 -9.24 -11.78 25.87
C LEU A 77 -9.39 -12.54 27.20
N PHE A 78 -10.39 -12.20 28.01
CA PHE A 78 -10.75 -12.97 29.21
C PHE A 78 -11.11 -14.42 28.86
N LEU A 79 -12.00 -14.66 27.90
CA LEU A 79 -12.37 -16.01 27.48
C LEU A 79 -11.17 -16.82 26.97
N VAL A 80 -10.27 -16.17 26.24
CA VAL A 80 -9.03 -16.78 25.72
C VAL A 80 -8.07 -17.12 26.87
N LEU A 81 -7.87 -16.21 27.84
CA LEU A 81 -7.03 -16.45 29.02
C LEU A 81 -7.62 -17.53 29.94
N ALA A 82 -8.93 -17.54 30.16
CA ALA A 82 -9.61 -18.59 30.93
C ALA A 82 -9.44 -19.97 30.28
N TRP A 83 -9.55 -20.05 28.95
CA TRP A 83 -9.32 -21.29 28.20
C TRP A 83 -7.88 -21.80 28.32
N PHE A 84 -6.89 -20.94 28.05
CA PHE A 84 -5.47 -21.33 28.17
C PHE A 84 -5.06 -21.60 29.62
N GLY A 85 -5.60 -20.86 30.59
CA GLY A 85 -5.40 -21.07 32.02
C GLY A 85 -5.95 -22.43 32.48
N GLY A 86 -7.19 -22.76 32.13
CA GLY A 86 -7.78 -24.07 32.39
C GLY A 86 -7.00 -25.22 31.74
N LYS A 87 -6.41 -24.99 30.56
CA LYS A 87 -5.46 -25.93 29.93
C LYS A 87 -4.13 -26.03 30.68
N ALA A 88 -3.57 -24.92 31.17
CA ALA A 88 -2.31 -24.88 31.90
C ALA A 88 -2.38 -25.63 33.25
N PHE A 89 -3.50 -25.54 33.95
CA PHE A 89 -3.77 -26.30 35.18
C PHE A 89 -4.29 -27.73 34.95
N SER A 90 -4.35 -28.20 33.69
CA SER A 90 -4.79 -29.57 33.39
C SER A 90 -3.77 -30.62 33.83
N LEU A 91 -4.27 -31.72 34.43
CA LEU A 91 -3.47 -32.89 34.78
C LEU A 91 -2.84 -33.57 33.54
N ASN A 92 -3.48 -33.46 32.38
CA ASN A 92 -2.96 -33.98 31.11
C ASN A 92 -1.77 -33.13 30.65
N SER A 93 -0.60 -33.75 30.50
CA SER A 93 0.66 -33.09 30.13
C SER A 93 0.61 -32.42 28.74
N ALA A 94 -0.16 -32.94 27.79
CA ALA A 94 -0.34 -32.32 26.48
C ALA A 94 -1.18 -31.03 26.59
N ASN A 95 -2.30 -31.07 27.34
CA ASN A 95 -3.10 -29.87 27.62
C ASN A 95 -2.27 -28.80 28.34
N ARG A 96 -1.46 -29.19 29.33
CA ARG A 96 -0.59 -28.26 30.06
C ARG A 96 0.42 -27.55 29.15
N ARG A 97 1.06 -28.28 28.22
CA ARG A 97 1.96 -27.66 27.23
C ARG A 97 1.23 -26.64 26.35
N VAL A 98 0.03 -26.96 25.88
CA VAL A 98 -0.80 -26.04 25.07
C VAL A 98 -1.21 -24.80 25.88
N GLY A 99 -1.63 -24.97 27.14
CA GLY A 99 -1.97 -23.87 28.03
C GLY A 99 -0.81 -22.91 28.27
N VAL A 100 0.35 -23.46 28.66
CA VAL A 100 1.57 -22.67 28.90
C VAL A 100 2.06 -21.97 27.63
N ALA A 101 2.12 -22.68 26.50
CA ALA A 101 2.54 -22.09 25.22
C ALA A 101 1.59 -20.96 24.75
N GLY A 102 0.29 -21.11 24.98
CA GLY A 102 -0.69 -20.07 24.68
C GLY A 102 -0.54 -18.82 25.51
N ILE A 103 -0.34 -18.96 26.84
CA ILE A 103 -0.08 -17.82 27.73
C ILE A 103 1.21 -17.10 27.32
N PHE A 104 2.29 -17.83 27.04
CA PHE A 104 3.53 -17.22 26.51
C PHE A 104 3.31 -16.51 25.16
N GLY A 105 2.54 -17.12 24.24
CA GLY A 105 2.18 -16.51 22.97
C GLY A 105 1.41 -15.18 23.14
N LEU A 106 0.48 -15.11 24.09
CA LEU A 106 -0.26 -13.89 24.41
C LEU A 106 0.62 -12.81 25.03
N LEU A 107 1.55 -13.18 25.92
CA LEU A 107 2.51 -12.24 26.51
C LEU A 107 3.40 -11.61 25.44
N ILE A 108 3.97 -12.43 24.54
CA ILE A 108 4.79 -11.98 23.42
C ILE A 108 3.98 -11.11 22.46
N ALA A 109 2.75 -11.53 22.10
CA ALA A 109 1.87 -10.76 21.24
C ALA A 109 1.52 -9.39 21.84
N ASN A 110 1.22 -9.31 23.14
CA ASN A 110 0.95 -8.06 23.83
C ASN A 110 2.16 -7.11 23.75
N SER A 111 3.37 -7.59 24.08
CA SER A 111 4.60 -6.80 23.99
C SER A 111 4.86 -6.28 22.57
N LEU A 112 4.64 -7.10 21.54
CA LEU A 112 4.81 -6.71 20.14
C LEU A 112 3.75 -5.70 19.67
N ILE A 113 2.49 -5.85 20.09
CA ILE A 113 1.40 -4.90 19.78
C ILE A 113 1.67 -3.54 20.42
N LEU A 114 2.08 -3.53 21.68
CA LEU A 114 2.44 -2.29 22.40
C LEU A 114 3.63 -1.60 21.75
N TRP A 115 4.69 -2.33 21.38
CA TRP A 115 5.81 -1.77 20.62
C TRP A 115 5.37 -1.21 19.25
N ALA A 116 4.56 -1.96 18.50
CA ALA A 116 4.11 -1.56 17.17
C ALA A 116 3.27 -0.26 17.17
N GLY A 117 2.49 -0.03 18.22
CA GLY A 117 1.74 1.21 18.43
C GLY A 117 2.57 2.35 19.04
N SER A 118 3.46 2.05 19.99
CA SER A 118 4.25 3.07 20.71
C SER A 118 5.50 3.56 19.97
N ARG A 119 6.05 2.81 19.01
CA ARG A 119 7.25 3.19 18.23
C ARG A 119 7.18 4.57 17.55
N ASN A 120 5.97 5.08 17.27
CA ASN A 120 5.75 6.39 16.66
C ASN A 120 5.23 7.45 17.65
N ALA A 121 5.08 7.09 18.94
CA ALA A 121 4.69 8.03 19.97
C ALA A 121 5.83 9.03 20.23
N ASN A 122 5.44 10.31 20.33
CA ASN A 122 6.35 11.39 20.73
C ASN A 122 6.36 11.59 22.26
N PHE A 123 5.31 11.12 22.94
CA PHE A 123 5.07 11.32 24.36
C PHE A 123 4.63 10.03 25.03
N GLU A 124 5.09 9.83 26.25
CA GLU A 124 4.64 8.77 27.14
C GLU A 124 3.25 9.07 27.74
N ARG A 125 2.65 8.07 28.39
CA ARG A 125 1.41 8.23 29.17
C ARG A 125 1.53 9.23 30.34
N SER A 126 2.76 9.48 30.80
CA SER A 126 3.12 10.49 31.79
C SER A 126 3.06 11.94 31.26
N GLY A 127 2.99 12.11 29.93
CA GLY A 127 3.22 13.40 29.26
C GLY A 127 4.70 13.76 29.09
N ALA A 128 5.63 12.93 29.56
CA ALA A 128 7.05 13.08 29.26
C ALA A 128 7.35 12.80 27.78
N ALA A 129 8.45 13.35 27.27
CA ALA A 129 8.89 13.12 25.91
C ALA A 129 9.43 11.68 25.76
N ALA A 130 8.78 10.86 24.95
CA ALA A 130 9.23 9.49 24.64
C ALA A 130 10.42 9.47 23.66
N LYS A 131 10.70 10.62 23.04
CA LYS A 131 11.85 10.86 22.17
C LYS A 131 12.47 12.21 22.50
N CYS A 132 13.74 12.37 22.17
CA CYS A 132 14.44 13.64 22.19
C CYS A 132 14.78 14.08 20.76
N TYR A 133 15.13 15.35 20.55
CA TYR A 133 15.46 15.90 19.23
C TYR A 133 16.88 16.46 19.18
N VAL A 134 17.44 16.46 17.97
CA VAL A 134 18.66 17.17 17.60
C VAL A 134 18.42 17.95 16.30
N LEU A 135 18.85 19.21 16.28
CA LEU A 135 18.83 20.06 15.08
C LEU A 135 20.12 19.88 14.29
N SER A 136 20.08 19.95 12.96
CA SER A 136 21.27 20.00 12.10
C SER A 136 21.41 21.38 11.44
N ARG A 137 22.66 21.80 11.14
CA ARG A 137 22.91 23.06 10.41
C ARG A 137 22.30 23.08 9.00
N ALA A 138 22.01 21.90 8.43
CA ALA A 138 21.27 21.76 7.16
C ALA A 138 19.75 22.01 7.31
N GLY A 139 19.26 22.33 8.51
CA GLY A 139 17.85 22.59 8.76
C GLY A 139 16.99 21.34 8.96
N GLN A 140 17.60 20.20 9.28
CA GLN A 140 16.89 18.95 9.58
C GLN A 140 16.69 18.80 11.10
N VAL A 141 15.61 18.12 11.48
CA VAL A 141 15.34 17.68 12.85
C VAL A 141 15.43 16.16 12.89
N LYS A 142 16.23 15.62 13.80
CA LYS A 142 16.38 14.18 14.02
C LYS A 142 15.80 13.82 15.38
N TYR A 143 14.89 12.85 15.41
CA TYR A 143 14.30 12.33 16.64
C TYR A 143 15.01 11.04 17.04
N LEU A 144 15.39 10.93 18.32
CA LEU A 144 16.09 9.78 18.89
C LEU A 144 15.32 9.23 20.09
N GLU A 145 15.34 7.91 20.27
CA GLU A 145 14.59 7.22 21.33
C GLU A 145 15.31 7.23 22.68
N ASN A 146 16.64 7.37 22.67
CA ASN A 146 17.46 7.41 23.88
C ASN A 146 18.03 8.82 24.11
N THR A 147 18.02 9.26 25.37
CA THR A 147 18.76 10.45 25.80
C THR A 147 20.27 10.19 25.72
N GLY A 148 21.01 11.13 25.13
CA GLY A 148 22.44 10.94 24.86
C GLY A 148 22.98 11.93 23.85
N ILE A 149 24.12 11.60 23.25
CA ILE A 149 24.75 12.36 22.17
C ILE A 149 24.40 11.67 20.84
N ASP A 150 23.90 12.42 19.87
CA ASP A 150 23.67 11.90 18.52
C ASP A 150 25.02 11.55 17.85
N PRO A 151 25.25 10.30 17.42
CA PRO A 151 26.55 9.86 16.91
C PRO A 151 26.95 10.52 15.59
N GLU A 152 26.01 11.07 14.82
CA GLU A 152 26.29 11.77 13.55
C GLU A 152 26.68 13.23 13.75
N THR A 153 25.95 13.97 14.58
CA THR A 153 26.19 15.42 14.78
C THR A 153 27.06 15.74 15.99
N GLY A 154 27.29 14.78 16.90
CA GLY A 154 28.01 15.00 18.15
C GLY A 154 27.25 15.88 19.16
N ARG A 155 25.95 16.13 18.96
CA ARG A 155 25.15 17.05 19.79
C ARG A 155 24.32 16.29 20.83
N ALA A 156 24.18 16.89 22.01
CA ALA A 156 23.30 16.39 23.05
C ALA A 156 21.82 16.48 22.61
N CYS A 157 21.11 15.37 22.76
CA CYS A 157 19.71 15.22 22.41
C CYS A 157 18.81 15.88 23.46
N LYS A 158 17.95 16.80 23.05
CA LYS A 158 17.13 17.64 23.94
C LYS A 158 15.70 17.07 24.03
N PRO A 159 15.08 16.94 25.21
CA PRO A 159 13.66 16.60 25.28
C PRO A 159 12.80 17.73 24.69
N TYR A 160 11.63 17.40 24.12
CA TYR A 160 10.68 18.37 23.58
C TYR A 160 9.28 18.19 24.18
N THR A 161 8.48 19.24 24.12
CA THR A 161 7.09 19.29 24.59
C THR A 161 6.13 19.31 23.41
N ALA A 162 4.82 19.17 23.65
CA ALA A 162 3.81 19.29 22.60
C ALA A 162 3.91 20.63 21.83
N ASP A 163 4.08 21.74 22.55
CA ASP A 163 4.22 23.09 21.97
C ASP A 163 5.53 23.23 21.15
N MET A 164 6.60 22.57 21.59
CA MET A 164 7.87 22.55 20.85
C MET A 164 7.77 21.72 19.56
N LEU A 165 6.97 20.65 19.54
CA LEU A 165 6.81 19.78 18.36
C LEU A 165 6.20 20.54 17.16
N GLU A 166 5.28 21.48 17.38
CA GLU A 166 4.74 22.33 16.31
C GLU A 166 5.82 23.25 15.70
N ARG A 167 6.72 23.76 16.54
CA ARG A 167 7.83 24.61 16.13
C ARG A 167 8.96 23.82 15.45
N LEU A 168 9.22 22.58 15.90
CA LEU A 168 10.12 21.65 15.21
C LEU A 168 9.61 21.31 13.81
N LYS A 169 8.31 20.98 13.66
CA LYS A 169 7.66 20.80 12.35
C LYS A 169 7.73 22.05 11.47
N SER A 170 7.59 23.23 12.07
CA SER A 170 7.75 24.51 11.34
C SER A 170 9.18 24.69 10.80
N TYR A 171 10.19 24.26 11.56
CA TYR A 171 11.60 24.30 11.17
C TYR A 171 11.95 23.24 10.09
N GLU A 172 11.42 22.02 10.23
CA GLU A 172 11.45 20.97 9.18
C GLU A 172 10.83 21.46 7.87
N GLY A 173 9.68 22.15 7.96
CA GLY A 173 8.98 22.77 6.83
C GLY A 173 9.69 23.97 6.19
N GLY A 174 10.98 24.18 6.49
CA GLY A 174 11.83 25.18 5.84
C GLY A 174 11.81 26.57 6.46
N LYS A 175 10.97 26.86 7.47
CA LYS A 175 11.02 28.14 8.18
C LYS A 175 12.35 28.28 8.93
N ARG A 176 12.86 29.51 9.00
CA ARG A 176 14.12 29.85 9.68
C ARG A 176 13.87 30.94 10.72
N PRO A 177 14.75 31.10 11.74
CA PRO A 177 14.58 32.14 12.75
C PRO A 177 14.65 33.54 12.14
N GLU A 178 13.64 34.35 12.43
CA GLU A 178 13.60 35.76 12.04
C GLU A 178 13.77 36.64 13.28
N ARG A 179 14.49 37.75 13.11
CA ARG A 179 14.78 38.70 14.19
C ARG A 179 13.51 39.44 14.63
N VAL A 180 13.23 39.43 15.93
CA VAL A 180 12.15 40.20 16.53
C VAL A 180 12.66 41.60 16.89
N THR A 181 12.03 42.62 16.31
CA THR A 181 12.40 44.04 16.52
C THR A 181 11.36 44.81 17.34
N ASP A 182 10.57 44.10 18.15
CA ASP A 182 9.59 44.72 19.06
C ASP A 182 10.32 45.22 20.32
N ASP A 183 9.92 46.39 20.81
CA ASP A 183 10.44 46.97 22.05
C ASP A 183 9.89 46.24 23.29
N ASN A 184 8.70 45.63 23.19
CA ASN A 184 8.04 44.91 24.30
C ASN A 184 7.37 43.59 23.82
N PRO A 185 8.14 42.62 23.33
CA PRO A 185 7.59 41.35 22.86
C PRO A 185 7.12 40.46 24.02
N VAL A 186 6.24 39.51 23.70
CA VAL A 186 5.84 38.45 24.64
C VAL A 186 6.98 37.43 24.73
N PHE A 187 7.69 37.39 25.86
CA PHE A 187 8.83 36.50 26.09
C PHE A 187 8.42 35.07 26.48
N PHE A 188 7.32 34.94 27.23
CA PHE A 188 6.84 33.67 27.79
C PHE A 188 5.35 33.47 27.46
N ASP A 189 4.97 32.23 27.21
CA ASP A 189 3.57 31.85 27.03
C ASP A 189 2.77 32.06 28.33
N PRO A 190 1.64 32.80 28.31
CA PRO A 190 0.90 33.16 29.53
C PRO A 190 0.29 31.98 30.31
N ARG A 191 0.16 30.80 29.70
CA ARG A 191 -0.48 29.63 30.33
C ARG A 191 0.54 28.64 30.89
N SER A 192 1.65 28.44 30.17
CA SER A 192 2.68 27.45 30.49
C SER A 192 3.93 28.04 31.12
N GLY A 193 4.11 29.37 31.07
CA GLY A 193 5.32 30.06 31.55
C GLY A 193 6.59 29.75 30.74
N ARG A 194 6.47 29.02 29.62
CA ARG A 194 7.61 28.60 28.78
C ARG A 194 8.05 29.70 27.83
N PRO A 195 9.34 29.80 27.50
CA PRO A 195 9.82 30.79 26.54
C PRO A 195 9.26 30.55 25.15
N VAL A 196 8.75 31.62 24.53
CA VAL A 196 8.23 31.59 23.15
C VAL A 196 9.18 32.24 22.14
N LEU A 197 10.31 32.77 22.63
CA LEU A 197 11.40 33.39 21.88
C LEU A 197 12.73 32.71 22.19
N TRP A 198 13.65 32.83 21.24
CA TRP A 198 15.06 32.45 21.37
C TRP A 198 15.93 33.69 21.27
N TYR A 199 17.18 33.58 21.70
CA TYR A 199 18.14 34.67 21.63
C TYR A 199 19.53 34.22 21.20
N ALA A 200 20.29 35.18 20.68
CA ALA A 200 21.73 35.15 20.57
C ALA A 200 22.31 36.39 21.25
N LYS A 201 23.62 36.38 21.52
CA LYS A 201 24.36 37.57 21.95
C LYS A 201 25.15 38.11 20.76
N GLY A 202 24.96 39.38 20.43
CA GLY A 202 25.73 40.04 19.39
C GLY A 202 27.16 40.36 19.83
N LYS A 203 27.95 40.97 18.93
CA LYS A 203 29.39 41.15 19.13
C LYS A 203 29.75 42.17 20.21
N ALA A 204 28.84 43.07 20.57
CA ALA A 204 28.98 44.02 21.67
C ALA A 204 28.27 43.55 22.96
N GLY A 205 27.75 42.32 22.98
CA GLY A 205 27.04 41.71 24.11
C GLY A 205 25.52 41.91 24.10
N GLU A 206 24.99 42.61 23.10
CA GLU A 206 23.57 42.94 22.91
C GLU A 206 22.68 41.70 22.74
N VAL A 207 21.46 41.74 23.28
CA VAL A 207 20.51 40.62 23.18
C VAL A 207 19.71 40.71 21.87
N GLU A 208 19.95 39.77 20.95
CA GLU A 208 19.16 39.64 19.71
C GLU A 208 18.08 38.58 19.88
N LEU A 209 16.80 38.95 19.70
CA LEU A 209 15.65 38.05 19.86
C LEU A 209 15.18 37.46 18.53
N PHE A 210 14.71 36.21 18.57
CA PHE A 210 14.24 35.45 17.41
C PHE A 210 12.93 34.72 17.69
N ASN A 211 12.08 34.63 16.66
CA ASN A 211 10.73 34.04 16.75
C ASN A 211 10.70 32.49 16.70
N LEU A 212 11.80 31.85 16.32
CA LEU A 212 11.91 30.39 16.14
C LEU A 212 13.26 29.86 16.66
N MET A 213 13.25 28.61 17.13
CA MET A 213 14.48 27.87 17.44
C MET A 213 15.28 27.56 16.18
N GLY A 214 16.59 27.34 16.32
CA GLY A 214 17.45 26.97 15.20
C GLY A 214 18.84 27.55 15.35
N PHE A 215 19.34 28.10 14.24
CA PHE A 215 20.62 28.78 14.17
C PHE A 215 20.42 30.23 13.72
N HIS A 216 21.27 31.12 14.21
CA HIS A 216 21.32 32.51 13.80
C HIS A 216 21.57 32.61 12.28
N PRO A 217 20.80 33.42 11.53
CA PRO A 217 20.96 33.54 10.07
C PRO A 217 22.38 33.91 9.64
N ASP A 218 22.97 34.94 10.26
CA ASP A 218 24.30 35.45 9.87
C ASP A 218 25.49 34.73 10.51
N THR A 219 25.42 34.33 11.79
CA THR A 219 26.58 33.72 12.50
C THR A 219 26.58 32.19 12.48
N GLY A 220 25.44 31.53 12.24
CA GLY A 220 25.31 30.08 12.29
C GLY A 220 25.45 29.45 13.69
N GLU A 221 25.38 30.25 14.75
CA GLU A 221 25.37 29.80 16.15
C GLU A 221 23.98 29.27 16.56
N GLU A 222 23.91 28.30 17.47
CA GLU A 222 22.61 27.78 17.95
C GLU A 222 21.93 28.78 18.87
N LEU A 223 20.68 29.13 18.55
CA LEU A 223 19.88 30.05 19.34
C LEU A 223 19.43 29.39 20.65
N GLN A 224 19.61 30.10 21.77
CA GLN A 224 19.22 29.63 23.10
C GLN A 224 17.80 30.09 23.44
N SER A 225 17.04 29.31 24.21
CA SER A 225 15.73 29.75 24.72
C SER A 225 15.91 30.92 25.70
N VAL A 226 15.06 31.95 25.60
CA VAL A 226 15.12 33.11 26.52
C VAL A 226 14.88 32.69 27.98
N SER A 227 15.71 33.17 28.90
CA SER A 227 15.48 33.08 30.35
C SER A 227 14.88 34.38 30.90
N ALA A 228 14.37 34.35 32.15
CA ALA A 228 13.87 35.55 32.81
C ALA A 228 14.93 36.66 32.89
N ASP A 229 16.18 36.31 33.15
CA ASP A 229 17.31 37.25 33.21
C ASP A 229 17.60 37.89 31.86
N VAL A 230 17.55 37.11 30.77
CA VAL A 230 17.73 37.61 29.39
C VAL A 230 16.58 38.53 28.99
N ALA A 231 15.34 38.19 29.36
CA ALA A 231 14.19 39.06 29.11
C ALA A 231 14.28 40.39 29.89
N ASN A 232 14.83 40.36 31.11
CA ASN A 232 15.08 41.56 31.91
C ASN A 232 16.25 42.41 31.34
N ALA A 233 17.33 41.76 30.89
CA ALA A 233 18.45 42.43 30.23
C ALA A 233 18.01 43.15 28.95
N TYR A 234 17.23 42.49 28.08
CA TYR A 234 16.67 43.12 26.87
C TYR A 234 15.79 44.34 27.20
N LYS A 235 14.94 44.25 28.23
CA LYS A 235 14.12 45.39 28.68
C LYS A 235 14.97 46.56 29.18
N LEU A 236 16.09 46.30 29.84
CA LEU A 236 17.05 47.33 30.25
C LEU A 236 17.73 47.97 29.04
N GLU A 237 18.23 47.17 28.08
CA GLU A 237 18.83 47.67 26.84
C GLU A 237 17.86 48.55 26.02
N VAL A 238 16.59 48.14 25.91
CA VAL A 238 15.55 48.94 25.24
C VAL A 238 15.26 50.23 26.03
N ALA A 239 15.20 50.17 27.37
CA ALA A 239 15.00 51.35 28.20
C ALA A 239 16.16 52.35 28.10
N GLU A 240 17.41 51.89 28.01
CA GLU A 240 18.59 52.75 27.82
C GLU A 240 18.62 53.37 26.41
N ARG A 241 18.32 52.57 25.37
CA ARG A 241 18.17 53.06 23.98
C ARG A 241 17.12 54.17 23.87
N ASN A 242 16.04 54.07 24.65
CA ASN A 242 14.98 55.07 24.74
C ASN A 242 15.33 56.30 25.59
N ARG A 243 16.39 56.25 26.40
CA ARG A 243 16.87 57.39 27.21
C ARG A 243 17.89 58.28 26.48
N ARG A 244 18.48 57.80 25.38
CA ARG A 244 19.44 58.59 24.59
C ARG A 244 18.73 59.70 23.81
N ALA A 245 19.13 60.95 24.06
CA ALA A 245 18.60 62.13 23.38
C ALA A 245 18.82 62.05 21.84
N PRO A 246 17.85 62.51 21.01
CA PRO A 246 18.01 62.56 19.55
C PRO A 246 19.16 63.48 19.12
N THR A 247 20.01 62.99 18.22
CA THR A 247 21.16 63.69 17.64
C THR A 247 20.84 64.12 16.22
N LEU A 248 21.23 65.33 15.81
CA LEU A 248 21.01 65.83 14.44
C LEU A 248 21.82 65.00 13.42
N VAL A 249 21.20 64.67 12.29
CA VAL A 249 21.74 63.80 11.23
C VAL A 249 21.70 64.48 9.86
N ASP A 250 22.76 64.27 9.09
CA ASP A 250 22.86 64.65 7.68
C ASP A 250 22.31 63.51 6.79
N LEU A 251 21.26 63.79 6.01
CA LEU A 251 20.62 62.82 5.12
C LEU A 251 21.55 62.29 4.02
N GLN A 252 22.62 63.01 3.67
CA GLN A 252 23.61 62.51 2.69
C GLN A 252 24.50 61.40 3.27
N LYS A 253 24.47 61.19 4.60
CA LYS A 253 25.34 60.25 5.32
C LYS A 253 24.60 59.07 5.96
N VAL A 254 23.26 59.09 6.00
CA VAL A 254 22.45 58.07 6.68
C VAL A 254 21.25 57.66 5.83
N THR A 255 21.05 56.35 5.65
CA THR A 255 19.88 55.78 4.95
C THR A 255 18.59 56.06 5.74
N PRO A 256 17.60 56.82 5.20
CA PRO A 256 16.45 57.26 5.99
C PRO A 256 15.44 56.16 6.33
N PHE A 257 15.49 55.03 5.61
CA PHE A 257 14.61 53.88 5.77
C PHE A 257 15.42 52.59 5.94
N ASP A 258 14.83 51.62 6.64
CA ASP A 258 15.33 50.26 6.72
C ASP A 258 15.06 49.51 5.39
N PRO A 259 16.08 48.85 4.79
CA PRO A 259 15.95 48.29 3.44
C PRO A 259 15.08 47.03 3.34
N VAL A 260 14.77 46.37 4.47
CA VAL A 260 14.00 45.11 4.49
C VAL A 260 12.56 45.36 4.94
N SER A 261 12.39 46.10 6.04
CA SER A 261 11.09 46.38 6.66
C SER A 261 10.43 47.67 6.16
N GLY A 262 11.16 48.53 5.47
CA GLY A 262 10.67 49.83 4.98
C GLY A 262 10.39 50.86 6.08
N ARG A 263 10.68 50.55 7.36
CA ARG A 263 10.43 51.43 8.50
C ARG A 263 11.40 52.62 8.51
N ALA A 264 10.93 53.76 8.99
CA ALA A 264 11.76 54.95 9.14
C ALA A 264 12.89 54.70 10.15
N ARG A 265 14.12 55.08 9.77
CA ARG A 265 15.32 55.08 10.62
C ARG A 265 15.74 56.48 11.05
N VAL A 266 15.08 57.50 10.52
CA VAL A 266 15.32 58.91 10.76
C VAL A 266 14.00 59.58 11.10
N TRP A 267 14.04 60.49 12.07
CA TRP A 267 12.92 61.35 12.45
C TRP A 267 13.20 62.78 12.00
N TYR A 268 12.17 63.57 11.75
CA TYR A 268 12.30 64.95 11.31
C TYR A 268 11.50 65.91 12.19
N TRP A 269 11.94 67.15 12.16
CA TRP A 269 11.23 68.32 12.66
C TRP A 269 11.13 69.34 11.53
N LYS A 270 9.99 70.04 11.40
CA LYS A 270 9.77 71.08 10.39
C LYS A 270 9.57 72.42 11.09
N SER A 271 10.39 73.41 10.77
CA SER A 271 10.25 74.75 11.33
C SER A 271 9.06 75.50 10.72
N SER A 272 8.60 76.56 11.39
CA SER A 272 7.56 77.46 10.87
C SER A 272 7.96 78.18 9.57
N GLY A 273 9.26 78.27 9.27
CA GLY A 273 9.78 78.77 7.99
C GLY A 273 9.76 77.74 6.86
N GLY A 274 9.39 76.49 7.14
CA GLY A 274 9.37 75.40 6.15
C GLY A 274 10.72 74.73 5.90
N GLU A 275 11.69 74.93 6.80
CA GLU A 275 12.98 74.23 6.82
C GLU A 275 12.89 72.93 7.61
N TYR A 276 13.72 71.95 7.27
CA TYR A 276 13.71 70.61 7.83
C TYR A 276 14.99 70.28 8.61
N GLU A 277 14.84 69.71 9.81
CA GLU A 277 15.93 69.15 10.62
C GLU A 277 15.68 67.65 10.84
N PHE A 278 16.73 66.82 10.84
CA PHE A 278 16.64 65.35 10.83
C PHE A 278 17.46 64.72 11.97
N TYR A 279 17.00 63.59 12.52
CA TYR A 279 17.49 63.01 13.79
C TYR A 279 17.63 61.48 13.79
N ASP A 280 18.59 60.97 14.56
CA ASP A 280 18.95 59.54 14.67
C ASP A 280 18.01 58.68 15.53
N ASN A 281 17.16 59.29 16.37
CA ASN A 281 16.31 58.60 17.33
C ASN A 281 14.95 59.30 17.52
N ARG A 282 13.95 58.55 17.99
CA ARG A 282 12.66 59.10 18.43
C ARG A 282 12.83 59.91 19.72
N GLY A 283 12.03 60.96 19.87
CA GLY A 283 12.03 61.78 21.08
C GLY A 283 11.45 63.16 20.82
N PHE A 284 11.93 64.14 21.58
CA PHE A 284 11.53 65.54 21.45
C PHE A 284 12.66 66.38 20.85
N HIS A 285 12.31 67.35 20.02
CA HIS A 285 13.24 68.27 19.39
C HIS A 285 14.02 69.06 20.46
N PRO A 286 15.37 69.04 20.48
CA PRO A 286 16.16 69.55 21.61
C PRO A 286 15.95 71.02 21.98
N ARG A 287 15.39 71.83 21.07
CA ARG A 287 15.17 73.28 21.27
C ARG A 287 13.71 73.68 21.46
N THR A 288 12.75 72.94 20.90
CA THR A 288 11.31 73.29 21.00
C THR A 288 10.50 72.36 21.89
N GLY A 289 11.04 71.19 22.26
CA GLY A 289 10.32 70.19 23.05
C GLY A 289 9.17 69.50 22.29
N GLU A 290 9.04 69.73 20.98
CA GLU A 290 8.01 69.10 20.15
C GLU A 290 8.40 67.67 19.75
N ALA A 291 7.41 66.78 19.62
CA ALA A 291 7.67 65.39 19.25
C ALA A 291 8.18 65.27 17.81
N LEU A 292 9.31 64.58 17.62
CA LEU A 292 9.91 64.32 16.31
C LEU A 292 9.05 63.29 15.54
N GLN A 293 8.75 63.57 14.27
CA GLN A 293 7.92 62.72 13.43
C GLN A 293 8.78 61.77 12.58
N PRO A 294 8.35 60.52 12.28
CA PRO A 294 9.10 59.62 11.40
C PRO A 294 9.16 60.19 9.97
N ILE A 295 10.32 60.14 9.31
CA ILE A 295 10.48 60.67 7.95
C ILE A 295 9.60 59.93 6.93
N THR A 296 8.99 60.67 6.00
CA THR A 296 8.22 60.13 4.87
C THR A 296 8.94 60.39 3.54
N ARG A 297 8.57 59.66 2.48
CA ARG A 297 9.14 59.87 1.14
C ARG A 297 8.80 61.24 0.54
N GLU A 298 7.67 61.82 0.95
CA GLU A 298 7.19 63.13 0.50
C GLU A 298 8.05 64.27 1.07
N VAL A 299 8.41 64.18 2.36
CA VAL A 299 9.28 65.14 3.05
C VAL A 299 10.67 65.23 2.41
N LEU A 300 11.20 64.11 1.91
CA LEU A 300 12.48 64.08 1.22
C LEU A 300 12.47 64.88 -0.10
N ALA A 301 11.37 64.80 -0.87
CA ALA A 301 11.24 65.47 -2.16
C ALA A 301 11.07 67.00 -2.06
N ASP A 302 10.36 67.50 -1.04
CA ASP A 302 10.14 68.96 -0.83
C ASP A 302 11.47 69.70 -0.53
N HIS A 303 12.45 69.00 0.07
CA HIS A 303 13.75 69.58 0.42
C HIS A 303 14.65 69.84 -0.81
N GLU A 304 14.63 68.95 -1.81
CA GLU A 304 15.53 69.00 -2.97
C GLU A 304 15.15 70.08 -4.00
N GLN A 305 13.88 70.49 -4.05
CA GLN A 305 13.33 71.29 -5.16
C GLN A 305 13.75 72.77 -5.17
N LYS A 306 14.19 73.35 -4.03
CA LYS A 306 14.27 74.81 -3.83
C LYS A 306 15.52 75.51 -4.42
N GLN A 307 16.31 74.89 -5.32
CA GLN A 307 17.72 75.32 -5.57
C GLN A 307 18.25 75.28 -7.04
N SER A 308 17.61 75.90 -8.07
CA SER A 308 18.21 75.92 -9.45
C SER A 308 17.82 77.07 -10.41
N HIS A 309 18.71 77.35 -11.40
CA HIS A 309 18.45 78.10 -12.65
C HIS A 309 17.84 77.16 -13.75
N ARG A 310 17.50 77.69 -14.94
CA ARG A 310 16.56 77.01 -15.88
C ARG A 310 17.09 76.32 -17.17
N CYS A 311 17.73 76.93 -18.19
CA CYS A 311 18.07 76.17 -19.42
C CYS A 311 19.34 76.61 -20.22
N TYR A 312 19.82 75.74 -21.12
CA TYR A 312 20.97 75.93 -22.02
C TYR A 312 20.79 75.29 -23.42
N VAL A 313 21.49 75.79 -24.45
CA VAL A 313 21.52 75.32 -25.85
C VAL A 313 22.96 75.19 -26.36
N VAL A 314 23.31 74.06 -26.97
CA VAL A 314 24.66 73.81 -27.52
C VAL A 314 24.70 74.02 -29.03
N THR A 315 25.71 74.75 -29.53
CA THR A 315 26.03 74.92 -30.95
C THR A 315 27.39 74.28 -31.28
N ARG A 316 27.84 74.30 -32.55
CA ARG A 316 29.16 73.72 -32.90
C ARG A 316 30.34 74.49 -32.28
N ASP A 317 30.15 75.79 -32.02
CA ASP A 317 31.22 76.71 -31.65
C ASP A 317 31.01 77.41 -30.29
N SER A 318 29.78 77.44 -29.76
CA SER A 318 29.45 78.08 -28.47
C SER A 318 28.24 77.46 -27.75
N VAL A 319 28.02 77.82 -26.48
CA VAL A 319 26.81 77.51 -25.71
C VAL A 319 26.03 78.79 -25.43
N ARG A 320 24.71 78.69 -25.32
CA ARG A 320 23.79 79.79 -25.00
C ARG A 320 22.89 79.42 -23.83
N TYR A 321 22.48 80.40 -23.02
CA TYR A 321 21.66 80.19 -21.83
C TYR A 321 20.27 80.82 -21.97
N GLY A 322 19.26 80.22 -21.34
CA GLY A 322 17.86 80.65 -21.41
C GLY A 322 17.12 80.55 -20.08
N ARG A 323 15.99 81.26 -19.99
CA ARG A 323 15.16 81.36 -18.77
C ARG A 323 14.08 80.29 -18.68
N GLU A 324 13.68 79.66 -19.78
CA GLU A 324 12.63 78.64 -19.82
C GLU A 324 13.00 77.53 -20.82
N PRO A 325 12.90 76.24 -20.43
CA PRO A 325 13.10 75.13 -21.36
C PRO A 325 12.07 75.16 -22.51
N GLY A 326 12.52 74.87 -23.73
CA GLY A 326 11.69 74.97 -24.94
C GLY A 326 12.55 75.07 -26.20
N VAL A 327 11.95 75.33 -27.37
CA VAL A 327 12.73 75.61 -28.59
C VAL A 327 13.25 77.04 -28.53
N ASP A 328 14.57 77.22 -28.57
CA ASP A 328 15.20 78.53 -28.67
C ASP A 328 14.87 79.17 -30.04
N PRO A 329 14.19 80.32 -30.08
CA PRO A 329 13.66 80.89 -31.32
C PRO A 329 14.75 81.44 -32.26
N GLN A 330 16.02 81.50 -31.83
CA GLN A 330 17.13 81.97 -32.66
C GLN A 330 17.89 80.83 -33.34
N THR A 331 18.08 79.69 -32.65
CA THR A 331 18.80 78.53 -33.20
C THR A 331 17.87 77.44 -33.74
N GLY A 332 16.58 77.47 -33.39
CA GLY A 332 15.63 76.39 -33.67
C GLY A 332 15.90 75.10 -32.87
N ARG A 333 16.78 75.15 -31.86
CA ARG A 333 17.23 74.00 -31.07
C ARG A 333 16.59 73.98 -29.69
N MET A 334 16.58 72.81 -29.06
CA MET A 334 16.01 72.64 -27.71
C MET A 334 16.91 73.27 -26.64
N CYS A 335 16.39 74.26 -25.90
CA CYS A 335 16.94 74.71 -24.62
C CYS A 335 16.66 73.65 -23.55
N ARG A 336 17.67 72.84 -23.24
CA ARG A 336 17.63 71.74 -22.27
C ARG A 336 17.79 72.29 -20.86
N GLN A 337 17.15 71.67 -19.86
CA GLN A 337 17.16 72.19 -18.48
C GLN A 337 18.60 72.23 -17.91
N LEU A 338 18.97 73.34 -17.27
CA LEU A 338 20.30 73.61 -16.72
C LEU A 338 20.32 73.31 -15.22
N THR A 339 20.59 72.06 -14.91
CA THR A 339 20.83 71.56 -13.54
C THR A 339 22.25 71.89 -13.06
N ALA A 340 22.49 71.73 -11.76
CA ALA A 340 23.78 72.00 -11.15
C ALA A 340 24.91 71.07 -11.64
N GLY A 341 24.61 69.81 -12.01
CA GLY A 341 25.60 68.88 -12.58
C GLY A 341 25.89 69.17 -14.06
N LEU A 342 24.87 69.53 -14.85
CA LEU A 342 25.07 69.89 -16.26
C LEU A 342 25.88 71.17 -16.47
N LEU A 343 25.83 72.12 -15.53
CA LEU A 343 26.57 73.40 -15.64
C LEU A 343 28.08 73.21 -15.80
N GLU A 344 28.67 72.21 -15.16
CA GLU A 344 30.10 71.91 -15.29
C GLU A 344 30.44 71.38 -16.69
N ARG A 345 29.67 70.41 -17.18
CA ARG A 345 29.83 69.82 -18.52
C ARG A 345 29.59 70.83 -19.64
N VAL A 346 28.67 71.75 -19.45
CA VAL A 346 28.46 72.89 -20.37
C VAL A 346 29.74 73.73 -20.49
N ARG A 347 30.36 74.08 -19.36
CA ARG A 347 31.61 74.86 -19.33
C ARG A 347 32.81 74.13 -19.93
N GLU A 348 32.85 72.79 -19.86
CA GLU A 348 33.88 72.00 -20.55
C GLU A 348 33.79 72.19 -22.07
N TYR A 349 32.58 72.20 -22.63
CA TYR A 349 32.36 72.41 -24.07
C TYR A 349 32.70 73.85 -24.50
N GLU A 350 32.37 74.85 -23.68
CA GLU A 350 32.75 76.26 -23.88
C GLU A 350 34.28 76.47 -23.87
N LYS A 351 35.02 75.70 -23.08
CA LYS A 351 36.49 75.69 -23.06
C LYS A 351 37.13 75.07 -24.31
N GLY A 352 36.34 74.61 -25.27
CA GLY A 352 36.82 74.02 -26.52
C GLY A 352 36.95 72.49 -26.50
N ASN A 353 36.61 71.81 -25.40
CA ASN A 353 36.58 70.35 -25.40
C ASN A 353 35.48 69.83 -26.35
N ARG A 354 35.69 68.63 -26.90
CA ARG A 354 34.78 67.97 -27.84
C ARG A 354 34.56 66.50 -27.45
N PRO A 355 33.40 65.90 -27.79
CA PRO A 355 33.04 64.54 -27.36
C PRO A 355 34.02 63.47 -27.84
N LYS A 356 34.29 62.48 -26.98
CA LYS A 356 35.09 61.29 -27.27
C LYS A 356 34.25 60.04 -27.06
N ALA A 357 34.45 59.04 -27.92
CA ALA A 357 33.69 57.79 -27.85
C ALA A 357 34.09 56.96 -26.62
N VAL A 358 33.08 56.45 -25.90
CA VAL A 358 33.25 55.62 -24.71
C VAL A 358 33.23 54.14 -25.10
N THR A 359 34.31 53.42 -24.76
CA THR A 359 34.50 51.99 -25.07
C THR A 359 34.21 51.05 -23.90
N SER A 360 33.90 51.58 -22.71
CA SER A 360 33.58 50.78 -21.52
C SER A 360 32.26 50.03 -21.69
N GLU A 361 32.22 48.76 -21.27
CA GLU A 361 31.01 47.94 -21.28
C GLU A 361 29.99 48.36 -20.22
N THR A 362 30.47 48.87 -19.08
CA THR A 362 29.68 49.34 -17.93
C THR A 362 29.97 50.81 -17.63
N PRO A 363 29.60 51.75 -18.51
CA PRO A 363 29.88 53.16 -18.31
C PRO A 363 28.83 53.78 -17.36
N THR A 364 29.21 54.85 -16.66
CA THR A 364 28.30 55.57 -15.77
C THR A 364 27.39 56.49 -16.59
N PHE A 365 26.13 56.09 -16.79
CA PHE A 365 25.17 56.82 -17.63
C PHE A 365 24.67 58.13 -17.01
N PHE A 366 24.48 58.15 -15.69
CA PHE A 366 23.96 59.31 -14.96
C PHE A 366 24.90 59.67 -13.81
N ASP A 367 25.03 60.97 -13.54
CA ASP A 367 25.66 61.45 -12.32
C ASP A 367 24.84 60.93 -11.11
N GLN A 368 25.50 60.21 -10.20
CA GLN A 368 24.82 59.55 -9.07
C GLN A 368 24.26 60.53 -8.04
N ARG A 369 24.73 61.78 -8.03
CA ARG A 369 24.34 62.83 -7.08
C ARG A 369 23.24 63.73 -7.63
N THR A 370 23.19 63.97 -8.94
CA THR A 370 22.20 64.88 -9.55
C THR A 370 21.18 64.21 -10.48
N GLY A 371 21.42 62.96 -10.89
CA GLY A 371 20.59 62.27 -11.88
C GLY A 371 20.75 62.80 -13.31
N ASP A 372 21.69 63.72 -13.53
CA ASP A 372 21.97 64.31 -14.84
C ASP A 372 22.62 63.29 -15.80
N PRO A 373 22.42 63.39 -17.11
CA PRO A 373 23.11 62.55 -18.08
C PRO A 373 24.62 62.84 -18.01
N ALA A 374 25.40 61.82 -17.65
CA ALA A 374 26.86 61.86 -17.64
C ALA A 374 27.46 61.49 -19.01
N LEU A 375 26.62 60.97 -19.92
CA LEU A 375 26.95 60.54 -21.28
C LEU A 375 25.95 61.08 -22.30
N TRP A 376 26.38 61.11 -23.55
CA TRP A 376 25.56 61.38 -24.73
C TRP A 376 25.68 60.23 -25.73
N TYR A 377 24.75 60.12 -26.67
CA TYR A 377 24.73 59.03 -27.64
C TYR A 377 24.34 59.46 -29.05
N SER A 378 24.82 58.69 -30.04
CA SER A 378 24.29 58.62 -31.40
C SER A 378 23.77 57.20 -31.67
N GLN A 379 22.85 57.05 -32.62
CA GLN A 379 22.25 55.77 -33.00
C GLN A 379 22.41 55.53 -34.50
N ASP A 380 22.86 54.34 -34.90
CA ASP A 380 23.00 53.98 -36.31
C ASP A 380 21.67 53.53 -36.96
N SER A 381 21.67 53.38 -38.29
CA SER A 381 20.49 52.93 -39.05
C SER A 381 20.02 51.50 -38.74
N SER A 382 20.82 50.71 -38.01
CA SER A 382 20.46 49.39 -37.49
C SER A 382 20.01 49.43 -36.03
N GLY A 383 19.88 50.62 -35.45
CA GLY A 383 19.43 50.87 -34.09
C GLY A 383 20.50 50.67 -33.02
N ASN A 384 21.77 50.40 -33.36
CA ASN A 384 22.83 50.26 -32.36
C ASN A 384 23.27 51.62 -31.84
N LEU A 385 23.61 51.67 -30.55
CA LEU A 385 24.04 52.88 -29.86
C LEU A 385 25.57 53.02 -29.88
N LYS A 386 26.05 54.26 -30.02
CA LYS A 386 27.41 54.71 -29.71
C LYS A 386 27.34 55.73 -28.56
N LEU A 387 28.24 55.62 -27.58
CA LEU A 387 28.26 56.48 -26.38
C LEU A 387 29.45 57.44 -26.39
N PHE A 388 29.26 58.63 -25.80
CA PHE A 388 30.22 59.73 -25.74
C PHE A 388 30.26 60.40 -24.37
N ASP A 389 31.42 60.94 -23.99
CA ASP A 389 31.72 61.51 -22.67
C ASP A 389 31.29 62.97 -22.46
N LEU A 390 30.91 63.69 -23.52
CA LEU A 390 30.53 65.10 -23.52
C LEU A 390 29.39 65.40 -24.51
N MET A 391 28.64 66.46 -24.23
CA MET A 391 27.61 67.00 -25.14
C MET A 391 28.22 67.60 -26.42
N GLY A 392 27.44 67.64 -27.50
CA GLY A 392 27.84 68.30 -28.75
C GLY A 392 27.52 67.46 -29.98
N PHE A 393 28.54 67.23 -30.81
CA PHE A 393 28.42 66.57 -32.11
C PHE A 393 29.35 65.37 -32.21
N ASP A 394 28.90 64.30 -32.88
CA ASP A 394 29.71 63.12 -33.18
C ASP A 394 30.91 63.54 -34.06
N PRO A 395 32.17 63.31 -33.63
CA PRO A 395 33.35 63.75 -34.39
C PRO A 395 33.50 63.07 -35.76
N GLN A 396 32.83 61.93 -36.00
CA GLN A 396 32.93 61.17 -37.25
C GLN A 396 31.76 61.46 -38.19
N THR A 397 30.53 61.50 -37.68
CA THR A 397 29.33 61.66 -38.52
C THR A 397 28.83 63.11 -38.58
N GLY A 398 29.18 63.93 -37.57
CA GLY A 398 28.72 65.32 -37.46
C GLY A 398 27.28 65.48 -36.93
N ASP A 399 26.66 64.38 -36.47
CA ASP A 399 25.30 64.34 -35.90
C ASP A 399 25.24 64.95 -34.49
N GLU A 400 24.09 65.50 -34.09
CA GLU A 400 23.91 66.03 -32.72
C GLU A 400 23.71 64.89 -31.71
N LEU A 401 24.62 64.81 -30.73
CA LEU A 401 24.57 63.80 -29.68
C LEU A 401 23.43 64.10 -28.70
N GLN A 402 22.56 63.11 -28.48
CA GLN A 402 21.46 63.23 -27.53
C GLN A 402 21.89 62.83 -26.12
N PRO A 403 21.43 63.52 -25.06
CA PRO A 403 21.69 63.08 -23.69
C PRO A 403 21.06 61.70 -23.44
N VAL A 404 21.74 60.84 -22.69
CA VAL A 404 21.18 59.52 -22.37
C VAL A 404 19.90 59.65 -21.53
N THR A 405 18.87 58.89 -21.88
CA THR A 405 17.60 58.81 -21.14
C THR A 405 17.53 57.50 -20.37
N ARG A 406 16.56 57.35 -19.45
CA ARG A 406 16.46 56.16 -18.56
C ARG A 406 16.34 54.82 -19.31
N GLU A 407 15.92 54.83 -20.58
CA GLU A 407 15.85 53.64 -21.44
C GLU A 407 17.21 53.25 -22.07
N ILE A 408 18.18 54.16 -22.10
CA ILE A 408 19.47 53.97 -22.77
C ILE A 408 20.38 52.96 -22.05
N PRO A 409 20.49 52.95 -20.70
CA PRO A 409 21.19 51.88 -19.98
C PRO A 409 20.66 50.48 -20.33
N ASP A 410 19.35 50.31 -20.42
CA ASP A 410 18.73 49.01 -20.74
C ASP A 410 18.98 48.60 -22.20
N LYS A 411 18.89 49.55 -23.13
CA LYS A 411 19.21 49.33 -24.56
C LYS A 411 20.70 49.00 -24.75
N TRP A 412 21.61 49.71 -24.06
CA TRP A 412 23.04 49.42 -24.08
C TRP A 412 23.37 48.07 -23.41
N GLY A 413 22.82 47.81 -22.23
CA GLY A 413 22.97 46.55 -21.51
C GLY A 413 22.50 45.36 -22.35
N SER A 414 21.37 45.51 -23.05
CA SER A 414 20.87 44.51 -24.02
C SER A 414 21.81 44.33 -25.21
N GLN A 415 22.39 45.41 -25.75
CA GLN A 415 23.36 45.37 -26.85
C GLN A 415 24.68 44.67 -26.43
N VAL A 416 25.20 44.98 -25.24
CA VAL A 416 26.40 44.34 -24.67
C VAL A 416 26.14 42.89 -24.32
N ALA A 417 24.99 42.58 -23.69
CA ALA A 417 24.59 41.21 -23.37
C ALA A 417 24.42 40.36 -24.63
N ARG A 418 23.83 40.91 -25.70
CA ARG A 418 23.71 40.23 -27.00
C ARG A 418 25.08 39.90 -27.60
N ARG A 419 26.02 40.84 -27.59
CA ARG A 419 27.41 40.62 -28.05
C ARG A 419 28.11 39.54 -27.22
N LYS A 420 28.11 39.68 -25.88
CA LYS A 420 28.69 38.68 -24.96
C LYS A 420 28.07 37.29 -25.10
N ALA A 421 26.74 37.20 -25.27
CA ALA A 421 26.06 35.93 -25.46
C ALA A 421 26.43 35.27 -26.80
N GLU A 422 26.63 36.06 -27.86
CA GLU A 422 27.07 35.56 -29.15
C GLU A 422 28.54 35.08 -29.11
N ASP A 423 29.44 35.87 -28.52
CA ASP A 423 30.85 35.52 -28.36
C ASP A 423 31.03 34.29 -27.44
N ALA A 424 30.29 34.23 -26.33
CA ALA A 424 30.27 33.06 -25.45
C ALA A 424 29.66 31.82 -26.12
N ARG A 425 28.71 31.98 -27.05
CA ARG A 425 28.19 30.87 -27.87
C ARG A 425 29.24 30.41 -28.88
N ARG A 426 29.93 31.32 -29.56
CA ARG A 426 30.99 30.99 -30.52
C ARG A 426 32.16 30.22 -29.87
N ASN A 427 32.48 30.55 -28.62
CA ASN A 427 33.64 30.00 -27.90
C ASN A 427 33.33 28.77 -27.03
N ARG A 428 32.10 28.23 -27.01
CA ARG A 428 31.76 27.02 -26.23
C ARG A 428 31.68 25.75 -27.10
N PRO A 429 32.07 24.57 -26.57
CA PRO A 429 31.85 23.29 -27.25
C PRO A 429 30.37 23.07 -27.58
N PRO A 430 30.03 22.41 -28.71
CA PRO A 430 28.64 22.08 -29.06
C PRO A 430 27.95 21.25 -27.98
N GLN A 431 26.74 21.67 -27.58
CA GLN A 431 25.91 20.99 -26.60
C GLN A 431 24.71 20.33 -27.30
N PRO A 432 24.30 19.10 -26.88
CA PRO A 432 23.12 18.45 -27.44
C PRO A 432 21.85 19.28 -27.26
N VAL A 433 21.01 19.35 -28.29
CA VAL A 433 19.69 20.01 -28.25
C VAL A 433 18.56 19.06 -28.63
N ASP A 434 17.39 19.34 -28.07
CA ASP A 434 16.14 18.69 -28.41
C ASP A 434 15.55 19.31 -29.70
N PRO A 435 15.45 18.56 -30.81
CA PRO A 435 15.01 19.08 -32.10
C PRO A 435 13.53 19.52 -32.13
N ASP A 436 12.70 19.04 -31.20
CA ASP A 436 11.28 19.41 -31.13
C ASP A 436 11.05 20.66 -30.27
N LYS A 437 12.04 21.06 -29.46
CA LYS A 437 11.99 22.26 -28.60
C LYS A 437 12.85 23.41 -29.11
N PHE A 438 13.87 23.15 -29.93
CA PHE A 438 14.81 24.16 -30.39
C PHE A 438 14.59 24.51 -31.87
N PRO A 439 14.39 25.80 -32.24
CA PRO A 439 14.15 26.18 -33.61
C PRO A 439 15.40 25.99 -34.49
N PHE A 440 15.28 25.16 -35.53
CA PHE A 440 16.37 24.84 -36.46
C PHE A 440 16.97 26.03 -37.22
N PHE A 441 16.15 27.06 -37.48
CA PHE A 441 16.54 28.25 -38.25
C PHE A 441 16.18 29.53 -37.49
N ASP A 442 16.96 30.57 -37.70
CA ASP A 442 16.68 31.91 -37.21
C ASP A 442 15.53 32.56 -38.00
N PRO A 443 14.47 33.08 -37.36
CA PRO A 443 13.31 33.62 -38.07
C PRO A 443 13.57 34.89 -38.90
N ALA A 444 14.58 35.68 -38.55
CA ALA A 444 14.85 36.96 -39.21
C ALA A 444 15.88 36.84 -40.34
N THR A 445 16.87 35.94 -40.18
CA THR A 445 17.99 35.79 -41.12
C THR A 445 17.93 34.50 -41.94
N GLY A 446 17.10 33.52 -41.55
CA GLY A 446 17.07 32.19 -42.16
C GLY A 446 18.31 31.32 -41.86
N ALA A 447 19.27 31.83 -41.10
CA ALA A 447 20.51 31.12 -40.77
C ALA A 447 20.24 29.87 -39.93
N ALA A 448 21.01 28.81 -40.16
CA ALA A 448 20.96 27.59 -39.36
C ALA A 448 21.37 27.89 -37.90
N ARG A 449 20.58 27.40 -36.96
CA ARG A 449 20.84 27.48 -35.50
C ARG A 449 21.20 26.12 -34.89
N VAL A 450 21.13 25.05 -35.68
CA VAL A 450 21.36 23.68 -35.26
C VAL A 450 22.33 23.02 -36.23
N TRP A 451 23.22 22.21 -35.66
CA TRP A 451 24.08 21.29 -36.40
C TRP A 451 23.70 19.87 -36.01
N TYR A 452 24.00 18.88 -36.84
CA TYR A 452 23.69 17.49 -36.56
C TYR A 452 24.86 16.57 -36.88
N TRP A 453 24.88 15.46 -36.16
CA TRP A 453 25.72 14.30 -36.43
C TRP A 453 24.83 13.10 -36.73
N ARG A 454 25.21 12.27 -37.69
CA ARG A 454 24.47 11.05 -38.06
C ARG A 454 25.38 9.84 -37.88
N SER A 455 25.03 8.94 -36.97
CA SER A 455 25.81 7.73 -36.72
C SER A 455 25.75 6.74 -37.90
N PRO A 456 26.69 5.77 -37.99
CA PRO A 456 26.64 4.70 -38.99
C PRO A 456 25.33 3.88 -38.96
N GLU A 457 24.70 3.77 -37.79
CA GLU A 457 23.40 3.12 -37.60
C GLU A 457 22.19 4.02 -37.96
N GLY A 458 22.42 5.23 -38.46
CA GLY A 458 21.38 6.17 -38.90
C GLY A 458 20.71 6.97 -37.77
N ARG A 459 21.31 7.04 -36.57
CA ARG A 459 20.79 7.88 -35.47
C ARG A 459 21.29 9.31 -35.61
N TYR A 460 20.44 10.29 -35.29
CA TYR A 460 20.77 11.71 -35.35
C TYR A 460 20.97 12.26 -33.93
N GLU A 461 22.08 12.95 -33.71
CA GLU A 461 22.28 13.81 -32.53
C GLU A 461 22.35 15.27 -33.02
N PHE A 462 21.61 16.18 -32.37
CA PHE A 462 21.51 17.59 -32.75
C PHE A 462 22.24 18.48 -31.74
N PHE A 463 22.84 19.58 -32.19
CA PHE A 463 23.70 20.44 -31.39
C PHE A 463 23.43 21.94 -31.62
N ASP A 464 23.64 22.76 -30.59
CA ASP A 464 23.39 24.21 -30.58
C ASP A 464 24.47 25.07 -31.28
N ASN A 465 25.59 24.46 -31.66
CA ASN A 465 26.77 25.17 -32.18
C ASN A 465 27.53 24.33 -33.22
N GLN A 466 28.31 25.01 -34.06
CA GLN A 466 29.24 24.37 -34.98
C GLN A 466 30.46 23.79 -34.24
N GLY A 467 31.04 22.71 -34.76
CA GLY A 467 32.25 22.10 -34.20
C GLY A 467 32.34 20.62 -34.50
N PHE A 468 32.85 19.86 -33.53
CA PHE A 468 33.02 18.42 -33.60
C PHE A 468 32.15 17.71 -32.57
N HIS A 469 31.70 16.49 -32.90
CA HIS A 469 30.87 15.66 -32.05
C HIS A 469 31.63 15.24 -30.77
N PRO A 470 31.13 15.53 -29.55
CA PRO A 470 31.92 15.41 -28.32
C PRO A 470 32.47 14.01 -28.00
N ARG A 471 31.92 12.95 -28.59
CA ARG A 471 32.32 11.56 -28.34
C ARG A 471 33.12 10.92 -29.46
N THR A 472 32.96 11.36 -30.71
CA THR A 472 33.60 10.74 -31.89
C THR A 472 34.64 11.64 -32.55
N GLY A 473 34.65 12.95 -32.25
CA GLY A 473 35.55 13.91 -32.89
C GLY A 473 35.22 14.22 -34.35
N GLU A 474 34.11 13.70 -34.88
CA GLU A 474 33.69 13.93 -36.27
C GLU A 474 33.02 15.31 -36.44
N PRO A 475 33.19 16.01 -37.58
CA PRO A 475 32.65 17.34 -37.79
C PRO A 475 31.11 17.32 -37.84
N LEU A 476 30.47 18.28 -37.17
CA LEU A 476 29.02 18.44 -37.18
C LEU A 476 28.55 19.10 -38.49
N SER A 477 27.52 18.53 -39.11
CA SER A 477 26.93 19.02 -40.36
C SER A 477 25.90 20.12 -40.09
N VAL A 478 25.86 21.18 -40.92
CA VAL A 478 24.85 22.24 -40.82
C VAL A 478 23.46 21.67 -41.14
N ILE A 479 22.44 21.97 -40.33
CA ILE A 479 21.09 21.48 -40.62
C ILE A 479 20.51 22.09 -41.92
N THR A 480 19.89 21.25 -42.74
CA THR A 480 19.14 21.67 -43.94
C THR A 480 17.69 21.19 -43.86
N ARG A 481 16.80 21.76 -44.68
CA ARG A 481 15.40 21.31 -44.76
C ARG A 481 15.31 19.84 -45.19
N ASP A 482 16.20 19.41 -46.09
CA ASP A 482 16.27 18.03 -46.56
C ASP A 482 16.74 17.08 -45.45
N ALA A 483 17.74 17.47 -44.66
CA ALA A 483 18.21 16.69 -43.51
C ALA A 483 17.11 16.51 -42.45
N ILE A 484 16.31 17.54 -42.19
CA ILE A 484 15.12 17.45 -41.31
C ILE A 484 14.09 16.48 -41.88
N SER A 485 13.85 16.50 -43.20
CA SER A 485 12.88 15.59 -43.84
C SER A 485 13.35 14.12 -43.76
N ALA A 486 14.65 13.87 -43.97
CA ALA A 486 15.26 12.55 -43.86
C ALA A 486 15.19 12.02 -42.42
N TRP A 487 15.63 12.82 -41.44
CA TRP A 487 15.53 12.49 -40.01
C TRP A 487 14.10 12.13 -39.59
N ARG A 488 13.10 12.94 -39.95
CA ARG A 488 11.69 12.67 -39.60
C ARG A 488 11.19 11.36 -40.21
N LYS A 489 11.48 11.11 -41.49
CA LYS A 489 11.09 9.88 -42.20
C LYS A 489 11.74 8.63 -41.59
N GLU A 490 13.05 8.68 -41.30
CA GLU A 490 13.78 7.58 -40.69
C GLU A 490 13.29 7.32 -39.24
N THR A 491 13.06 8.37 -38.45
CA THR A 491 12.53 8.27 -37.08
C THR A 491 11.14 7.64 -37.05
N GLN A 492 10.23 8.05 -37.95
CA GLN A 492 8.89 7.48 -38.05
C GLN A 492 8.91 6.00 -38.42
N LEU A 493 9.80 5.58 -39.32
CA LEU A 493 9.98 4.17 -39.70
C LEU A 493 10.53 3.32 -38.54
N GLN A 494 11.46 3.86 -37.74
CA GLN A 494 11.97 3.18 -36.54
C GLN A 494 10.89 3.02 -35.47
N ILE A 495 10.08 4.05 -35.23
CA ILE A 495 8.93 3.99 -34.31
C ILE A 495 7.92 2.92 -34.76
N GLN A 496 7.64 2.83 -36.07
CA GLN A 496 6.75 1.81 -36.61
C GLN A 496 7.31 0.39 -36.37
N ARG A 497 8.57 0.14 -36.73
CA ARG A 497 9.22 -1.17 -36.52
C ARG A 497 9.28 -1.58 -35.05
N ALA A 498 9.53 -0.62 -34.15
CA ALA A 498 9.52 -0.87 -32.71
C ALA A 498 8.13 -1.31 -32.22
N ARG A 499 7.06 -0.63 -32.66
CA ARG A 499 5.66 -0.99 -32.34
C ARG A 499 5.26 -2.36 -32.89
N GLU A 500 5.66 -2.68 -34.12
CA GLU A 500 5.40 -3.99 -34.74
C GLU A 500 6.11 -5.13 -33.98
N ALA A 501 7.37 -4.92 -33.58
CA ALA A 501 8.13 -5.87 -32.78
C ALA A 501 7.56 -6.05 -31.36
N GLU A 502 7.12 -4.95 -30.72
CA GLU A 502 6.46 -4.99 -29.41
C GLU A 502 5.12 -5.74 -29.46
N ALA A 503 4.27 -5.43 -30.45
CA ALA A 503 2.99 -6.13 -30.67
C ALA A 503 3.18 -7.63 -30.91
N LEU A 504 4.22 -8.04 -31.65
CA LEU A 504 4.56 -9.45 -31.85
C LEU A 504 4.98 -10.13 -30.54
N ARG A 505 5.79 -9.46 -29.71
CA ARG A 505 6.21 -9.98 -28.40
C ARG A 505 5.03 -10.17 -27.44
N VAL A 506 4.15 -9.18 -27.36
CA VAL A 506 2.92 -9.26 -26.53
C VAL A 506 2.03 -10.42 -27.00
N ARG A 507 1.86 -10.60 -28.32
CA ARG A 507 1.09 -11.72 -28.88
C ARG A 507 1.71 -13.08 -28.52
N GLN A 508 3.03 -13.22 -28.65
CA GLN A 508 3.74 -14.45 -28.29
C GLN A 508 3.64 -14.76 -26.79
N GLN A 509 3.68 -13.74 -25.93
CA GLN A 509 3.46 -13.91 -24.49
C GLN A 509 2.04 -14.42 -24.21
N HIS A 510 1.02 -13.75 -24.75
CA HIS A 510 -0.39 -14.17 -24.60
C HIS A 510 -0.63 -15.61 -25.06
N GLU A 511 -0.15 -15.98 -26.26
CA GLU A 511 -0.26 -17.35 -26.77
C GLU A 511 0.50 -18.38 -25.89
N SER A 512 1.59 -17.98 -25.24
CA SER A 512 2.33 -18.86 -24.31
C SER A 512 1.61 -19.04 -22.97
N GLU A 513 0.98 -17.98 -22.47
CA GLU A 513 0.19 -17.98 -21.23
C GLU A 513 -1.10 -18.81 -21.41
N GLU A 514 -1.82 -18.62 -22.53
CA GLU A 514 -2.99 -19.43 -22.88
C GLU A 514 -2.66 -20.92 -22.99
N ARG A 515 -1.52 -21.27 -23.63
CA ARG A 515 -1.06 -22.68 -23.72
C ARG A 515 -0.68 -23.25 -22.35
N ALA A 516 -0.03 -22.47 -21.50
CA ALA A 516 0.33 -22.88 -20.14
C ALA A 516 -0.93 -23.08 -19.27
N GLU A 517 -1.92 -22.20 -19.37
CA GLU A 517 -3.18 -22.36 -18.65
C GLU A 517 -4.00 -23.54 -19.17
N ALA A 518 -4.09 -23.73 -20.49
CA ALA A 518 -4.76 -24.89 -21.09
C ALA A 518 -4.11 -26.22 -20.65
N ALA A 519 -2.77 -26.28 -20.61
CA ALA A 519 -2.04 -27.43 -20.11
C ALA A 519 -2.33 -27.70 -18.62
N ARG A 520 -2.35 -26.66 -17.79
CA ARG A 520 -2.74 -26.77 -16.37
C ARG A 520 -4.17 -27.28 -16.20
N ARG A 521 -5.15 -26.71 -16.90
CA ARG A 521 -6.55 -27.14 -16.85
C ARG A 521 -6.72 -28.60 -17.27
N ALA A 522 -6.01 -29.04 -18.32
CA ALA A 522 -6.01 -30.44 -18.75
C ALA A 522 -5.37 -31.38 -17.69
N GLN A 523 -4.29 -30.95 -17.04
CA GLN A 523 -3.66 -31.70 -15.95
C GLN A 523 -4.58 -31.81 -14.71
N GLU A 524 -5.23 -30.72 -14.33
CA GLU A 524 -6.21 -30.65 -13.23
C GLU A 524 -7.43 -31.55 -13.52
N GLU A 525 -7.95 -31.55 -14.75
CA GLU A 525 -9.03 -32.46 -15.16
C GLU A 525 -8.59 -33.93 -15.14
N SER A 526 -7.39 -34.24 -15.66
CA SER A 526 -6.84 -35.59 -15.62
C SER A 526 -6.65 -36.09 -14.19
N ALA A 527 -6.13 -35.25 -13.29
CA ALA A 527 -5.99 -35.58 -11.88
C ALA A 527 -7.34 -35.82 -11.20
N ARG A 528 -8.36 -35.03 -11.55
CA ARG A 528 -9.74 -35.23 -11.07
C ARG A 528 -10.33 -36.55 -11.58
N ARG A 529 -10.17 -36.90 -12.87
CA ARG A 529 -10.62 -38.18 -13.43
C ARG A 529 -9.92 -39.37 -12.76
N VAL A 530 -8.62 -39.25 -12.45
CA VAL A 530 -7.86 -40.24 -11.69
C VAL A 530 -8.42 -40.39 -10.26
N ALA A 531 -8.61 -39.29 -9.54
CA ALA A 531 -9.14 -39.31 -8.17
C ALA A 531 -10.57 -39.88 -8.08
N GLN A 532 -11.42 -39.59 -9.07
CA GLN A 532 -12.81 -40.06 -9.13
C GLN A 532 -12.96 -41.42 -9.85
N SER A 533 -11.87 -42.02 -10.35
CA SER A 533 -11.93 -43.24 -11.18
C SER A 533 -12.62 -44.42 -10.48
N GLY A 534 -12.43 -44.56 -9.16
CA GLY A 534 -13.10 -45.55 -8.34
C GLY A 534 -14.63 -45.39 -8.30
N ASP A 535 -15.11 -44.18 -8.02
CA ASP A 535 -16.54 -43.87 -7.97
C ASP A 535 -17.19 -44.01 -9.36
N MET A 536 -16.49 -43.60 -10.42
CA MET A 536 -16.95 -43.77 -11.80
C MET A 536 -17.05 -45.26 -12.18
N CYS A 537 -16.10 -46.10 -11.74
CA CYS A 537 -16.17 -47.55 -11.95
C CYS A 537 -17.32 -48.19 -11.16
N ASP A 538 -17.53 -47.78 -9.91
CA ASP A 538 -18.68 -48.22 -9.11
C ASP A 538 -20.01 -47.87 -9.80
N GLN A 539 -20.14 -46.65 -10.33
CA GLN A 539 -21.33 -46.21 -11.09
C GLN A 539 -21.50 -46.93 -12.43
N ALA A 540 -20.40 -47.31 -13.11
CA ALA A 540 -20.45 -47.93 -14.42
C ALA A 540 -20.62 -49.46 -14.38
N ALA A 541 -20.17 -50.13 -13.31
CA ALA A 541 -20.04 -51.59 -13.28
C ALA A 541 -20.16 -52.28 -11.90
N ALA A 542 -20.52 -51.61 -10.80
CA ALA A 542 -20.80 -52.32 -9.53
C ALA A 542 -21.92 -53.36 -9.69
N ASN A 543 -21.82 -54.52 -9.03
CA ASN A 543 -22.92 -55.50 -8.99
C ASN A 543 -23.91 -55.10 -7.90
N PRO A 544 -25.23 -54.95 -8.17
CA PRO A 544 -26.25 -54.70 -7.15
C PRO A 544 -26.17 -55.63 -5.93
N ASN A 545 -25.76 -56.89 -6.12
CA ASN A 545 -25.69 -57.90 -5.05
C ASN A 545 -24.30 -58.01 -4.38
N ASP A 546 -23.27 -57.30 -4.88
CA ASP A 546 -21.96 -57.25 -4.23
C ASP A 546 -22.02 -56.42 -2.93
N ARG A 547 -21.57 -57.02 -1.82
CA ARG A 547 -21.56 -56.41 -0.48
C ARG A 547 -20.38 -55.46 -0.25
N ALA A 548 -19.32 -55.53 -1.07
CA ALA A 548 -18.15 -54.66 -0.94
C ALA A 548 -18.30 -53.30 -1.65
N LYS A 549 -19.37 -53.09 -2.44
CA LYS A 549 -19.71 -51.77 -3.00
C LYS A 549 -20.17 -50.80 -1.90
N PRO A 550 -20.02 -49.48 -2.08
CA PRO A 550 -20.58 -48.51 -1.15
C PRO A 550 -22.11 -48.63 -1.11
N GLN A 551 -22.73 -48.56 0.07
CA GLN A 551 -24.20 -48.68 0.21
C GLN A 551 -24.98 -47.60 -0.56
N SER A 552 -24.35 -46.45 -0.84
CA SER A 552 -24.89 -45.36 -1.66
C SER A 552 -24.92 -45.67 -3.17
N VAL A 553 -24.25 -46.72 -3.63
CA VAL A 553 -24.20 -47.12 -5.05
C VAL A 553 -25.23 -48.22 -5.31
N PRO A 554 -26.28 -47.98 -6.12
CA PRO A 554 -27.29 -48.99 -6.42
C PRO A 554 -26.74 -50.24 -7.12
N GLY A 555 -25.69 -50.05 -7.94
CA GLY A 555 -25.12 -51.07 -8.80
C GLY A 555 -25.82 -51.16 -10.16
N VAL A 556 -25.07 -51.61 -11.16
CA VAL A 556 -25.48 -51.70 -12.56
C VAL A 556 -25.94 -53.13 -12.87
N ARG A 557 -27.17 -53.24 -13.37
CA ARG A 557 -27.80 -54.52 -13.72
C ARG A 557 -27.14 -55.13 -14.96
N TYR A 558 -27.28 -56.44 -15.15
CA TYR A 558 -26.56 -57.18 -16.20
C TYR A 558 -26.83 -56.64 -17.63
N GLU A 559 -28.10 -56.42 -18.01
CA GLU A 559 -28.44 -55.90 -19.35
C GLU A 559 -28.01 -54.43 -19.55
N GLU A 560 -28.01 -53.64 -18.49
CA GLU A 560 -27.53 -52.24 -18.51
C GLU A 560 -26.00 -52.22 -18.72
N LEU A 561 -25.25 -53.01 -17.94
CA LEU A 561 -23.81 -53.15 -18.10
C LEU A 561 -23.44 -53.68 -19.48
N LYS A 562 -24.20 -54.64 -20.02
CA LYS A 562 -24.02 -55.20 -21.36
C LYS A 562 -24.13 -54.12 -22.46
N ALA A 563 -25.07 -53.18 -22.31
CA ALA A 563 -25.24 -52.08 -23.26
C ALA A 563 -24.07 -51.08 -23.25
N GLN A 564 -23.39 -50.91 -22.10
CA GLN A 564 -22.27 -49.98 -21.92
C GLN A 564 -20.91 -50.66 -21.63
N ALA A 565 -20.75 -51.94 -21.99
CA ALA A 565 -19.62 -52.76 -21.52
C ALA A 565 -18.25 -52.21 -21.94
N GLY A 566 -18.14 -51.60 -23.12
CA GLY A 566 -16.90 -50.99 -23.61
C GLY A 566 -16.46 -49.77 -22.81
N SER A 567 -17.37 -48.81 -22.58
CA SER A 567 -17.08 -47.61 -21.79
C SER A 567 -16.86 -47.94 -20.32
N ALA A 568 -17.67 -48.84 -19.75
CA ALA A 568 -17.48 -49.34 -18.39
C ALA A 568 -16.12 -50.04 -18.20
N ALA A 569 -15.64 -50.78 -19.20
CA ALA A 569 -14.33 -51.42 -19.15
C ALA A 569 -13.19 -50.39 -19.11
N GLU A 570 -13.20 -49.35 -19.95
CA GLU A 570 -12.15 -48.32 -19.91
C GLU A 570 -12.20 -47.46 -18.62
N ILE A 571 -13.39 -47.15 -18.11
CA ILE A 571 -13.54 -46.45 -16.82
C ILE A 571 -12.96 -47.30 -15.68
N CYS A 572 -13.32 -48.58 -15.61
CA CYS A 572 -12.84 -49.48 -14.55
C CYS A 572 -11.37 -49.88 -14.69
N LYS A 573 -10.83 -49.89 -15.91
CA LYS A 573 -9.39 -50.07 -16.15
C LYS A 573 -8.59 -48.96 -15.45
N LEU A 574 -8.99 -47.69 -15.62
CA LEU A 574 -8.36 -46.57 -14.92
C LEU A 574 -8.47 -46.72 -13.39
N ALA A 575 -9.61 -47.18 -12.87
CA ALA A 575 -9.79 -47.44 -11.44
C ALA A 575 -8.83 -48.52 -10.90
N VAL A 576 -8.62 -49.59 -11.67
CA VAL A 576 -7.68 -50.69 -11.34
C VAL A 576 -6.22 -50.25 -11.45
N GLU A 577 -5.87 -49.48 -12.49
CA GLU A 577 -4.51 -48.95 -12.68
C GLU A 577 -4.11 -47.99 -11.54
N ASN A 578 -5.05 -47.17 -11.06
CA ASN A 578 -4.82 -46.24 -9.93
C ASN A 578 -4.91 -46.93 -8.55
N ASN A 579 -5.69 -48.00 -8.41
CA ASN A 579 -5.95 -48.68 -7.13
C ASN A 579 -5.75 -50.21 -7.27
N PRO A 580 -4.55 -50.71 -7.61
CA PRO A 580 -4.34 -52.10 -7.98
C PRO A 580 -4.63 -53.10 -6.85
N GLY A 581 -4.55 -52.68 -5.59
CA GLY A 581 -4.93 -53.51 -4.43
C GLY A 581 -6.43 -53.67 -4.21
N GLN A 582 -7.28 -52.85 -4.84
CA GLN A 582 -8.72 -52.82 -4.54
C GLN A 582 -9.48 -53.86 -5.37
N LEU A 583 -9.70 -55.03 -4.76
CA LEU A 583 -10.34 -56.20 -5.38
C LEU A 583 -11.70 -55.90 -6.01
N ARG A 584 -12.45 -54.95 -5.43
CA ARG A 584 -13.74 -54.48 -5.98
C ARG A 584 -13.61 -53.92 -7.40
N TYR A 585 -12.61 -53.08 -7.66
CA TYR A 585 -12.44 -52.50 -8.99
C TYR A 585 -11.94 -53.53 -9.99
N GLN A 586 -11.08 -54.48 -9.57
CA GLN A 586 -10.69 -55.63 -10.39
C GLN A 586 -11.92 -56.47 -10.78
N TYR A 587 -12.81 -56.72 -9.83
CA TYR A 587 -14.07 -57.45 -10.04
C TYR A 587 -14.99 -56.72 -11.03
N GLN A 588 -15.22 -55.42 -10.83
CA GLN A 588 -16.06 -54.60 -11.72
C GLN A 588 -15.48 -54.49 -13.14
N TYR A 589 -14.15 -54.36 -13.26
CA TYR A 589 -13.46 -54.41 -14.55
C TYR A 589 -13.65 -55.77 -15.24
N ALA A 590 -13.56 -56.88 -14.50
CA ALA A 590 -13.83 -58.22 -15.03
C ALA A 590 -15.31 -58.41 -15.46
N ARG A 591 -16.28 -57.78 -14.78
CA ARG A 591 -17.69 -57.77 -15.23
C ARG A 591 -17.86 -57.10 -16.58
N ALA A 592 -17.28 -55.91 -16.75
CA ALA A 592 -17.33 -55.18 -18.02
C ALA A 592 -16.58 -55.93 -19.14
N LEU A 593 -15.40 -56.47 -18.86
CA LEU A 593 -14.64 -57.30 -19.80
C LEU A 593 -15.35 -58.60 -20.19
N GLY A 594 -16.26 -59.14 -19.38
CA GLY A 594 -16.95 -60.40 -19.65
C GLY A 594 -17.75 -60.43 -20.96
N PHE A 595 -18.05 -59.26 -21.53
CA PHE A 595 -18.75 -59.09 -22.82
C PHE A 595 -17.82 -58.95 -24.02
N SER A 596 -16.63 -58.35 -23.85
CA SER A 596 -15.71 -58.00 -24.94
C SER A 596 -14.43 -58.84 -24.98
N ASN A 597 -13.95 -59.28 -23.81
CA ASN A 597 -12.77 -60.13 -23.65
C ASN A 597 -12.98 -61.12 -22.49
N PRO A 598 -13.80 -62.17 -22.70
CA PRO A 598 -14.17 -63.12 -21.65
C PRO A 598 -12.97 -63.92 -21.11
N ASP A 599 -11.92 -64.14 -21.89
CA ASP A 599 -10.71 -64.83 -21.40
C ASP A 599 -9.91 -64.00 -20.40
N ARG A 600 -9.76 -62.69 -20.65
CA ARG A 600 -9.16 -61.78 -19.67
C ARG A 600 -10.03 -61.65 -18.41
N ALA A 601 -11.37 -61.62 -18.57
CA ALA A 601 -12.29 -61.64 -17.44
C ALA A 601 -12.14 -62.93 -16.59
N ILE A 602 -12.10 -64.11 -17.23
CA ILE A 602 -11.88 -65.40 -16.53
C ILE A 602 -10.54 -65.39 -15.76
N ALA A 603 -9.47 -64.83 -16.33
CA ALA A 603 -8.18 -64.74 -15.65
C ALA A 603 -8.26 -63.88 -14.38
N ILE A 604 -8.89 -62.71 -14.45
CA ILE A 604 -9.08 -61.81 -13.30
C ILE A 604 -10.00 -62.48 -12.25
N TYR A 605 -11.12 -63.07 -12.66
CA TYR A 605 -12.01 -63.76 -11.71
C TYR A 605 -11.32 -64.93 -11.01
N ARG A 606 -10.48 -65.72 -11.68
CA ARG A 606 -9.67 -66.77 -11.03
C ARG A 606 -8.71 -66.23 -9.98
N GLN A 607 -8.20 -65.01 -10.16
CA GLN A 607 -7.38 -64.33 -9.15
C GLN A 607 -8.23 -63.83 -7.97
N LEU A 608 -9.46 -63.39 -8.23
CA LEU A 608 -10.41 -62.92 -7.21
C LEU A 608 -10.99 -64.07 -6.36
N THR A 609 -11.31 -65.22 -6.97
CA THR A 609 -11.78 -66.40 -6.22
C THR A 609 -10.68 -67.02 -5.37
N ARG A 610 -9.41 -67.03 -5.81
CA ARG A 610 -8.26 -67.39 -4.94
C ARG A 610 -8.15 -66.47 -3.72
N GLN A 611 -8.56 -65.21 -3.84
CA GLN A 611 -8.64 -64.23 -2.74
C GLN A 611 -10.00 -64.24 -2.03
N LYS A 612 -10.86 -65.23 -2.32
CA LYS A 612 -12.19 -65.43 -1.74
C LYS A 612 -13.15 -64.22 -1.87
N TYR A 613 -13.03 -63.44 -2.95
CA TYR A 613 -13.96 -62.35 -3.23
C TYR A 613 -15.34 -62.91 -3.67
N PRO A 614 -16.42 -62.81 -2.86
CA PRO A 614 -17.61 -63.66 -3.06
C PRO A 614 -18.32 -63.45 -4.40
N ALA A 615 -18.54 -62.21 -4.82
CA ALA A 615 -19.30 -61.92 -6.05
C ALA A 615 -18.57 -62.36 -7.36
N ALA A 616 -17.29 -62.71 -7.28
CA ALA A 616 -16.53 -63.22 -8.42
C ALA A 616 -16.88 -64.67 -8.79
N TYR A 617 -17.41 -65.47 -7.85
CA TYR A 617 -17.66 -66.89 -8.05
C TYR A 617 -18.78 -67.14 -9.06
N ASP A 618 -19.95 -66.49 -8.89
CA ASP A 618 -21.04 -66.57 -9.87
C ASP A 618 -20.59 -66.14 -11.27
N ASN A 619 -19.95 -64.98 -11.39
CA ASN A 619 -19.57 -64.42 -12.68
C ASN A 619 -18.54 -65.30 -13.41
N LEU A 620 -17.64 -65.97 -12.67
CA LEU A 620 -16.74 -66.98 -13.21
C LEU A 620 -17.51 -68.24 -13.66
N ALA A 621 -18.42 -68.75 -12.84
CA ALA A 621 -19.25 -69.91 -13.18
C ALA A 621 -20.08 -69.63 -14.45
N ASN A 622 -20.69 -68.46 -14.56
CA ASN A 622 -21.45 -68.02 -15.73
C ASN A 622 -20.61 -67.94 -17.01
N LEU A 623 -19.34 -67.49 -16.94
CA LEU A 623 -18.43 -67.54 -18.10
C LEU A 623 -17.96 -68.97 -18.43
N LEU A 624 -17.77 -69.84 -17.43
CA LEU A 624 -17.44 -71.25 -17.64
C LEU A 624 -18.60 -72.03 -18.28
N LEU A 625 -19.86 -71.76 -17.90
CA LEU A 625 -21.05 -72.33 -18.54
C LEU A 625 -21.13 -71.94 -20.02
N ARG A 626 -20.87 -70.68 -20.37
CA ARG A 626 -20.79 -70.23 -21.79
C ARG A 626 -19.68 -70.91 -22.57
N LYS A 627 -18.60 -71.33 -21.91
CA LYS A 627 -17.53 -72.17 -22.49
C LYS A 627 -17.78 -73.68 -22.35
N ASN A 628 -19.02 -74.08 -22.05
CA ASN A 628 -19.46 -75.47 -21.87
C ASN A 628 -18.68 -76.27 -20.80
N ASN A 629 -18.02 -75.60 -19.85
CA ASN A 629 -17.32 -76.23 -18.73
C ASN A 629 -18.24 -76.33 -17.50
N ILE A 630 -19.24 -77.19 -17.60
CA ILE A 630 -20.28 -77.39 -16.56
C ILE A 630 -19.65 -77.86 -15.25
N ALA A 631 -18.72 -78.82 -15.28
CA ALA A 631 -18.06 -79.33 -14.08
C ALA A 631 -17.26 -78.23 -13.34
N GLY A 632 -16.52 -77.39 -14.08
CA GLY A 632 -15.81 -76.25 -13.51
C GLY A 632 -16.75 -75.20 -12.93
N ALA A 633 -17.87 -74.92 -13.59
CA ALA A 633 -18.89 -74.00 -13.08
C ALA A 633 -19.52 -74.51 -11.78
N ILE A 634 -19.87 -75.80 -11.69
CA ILE A 634 -20.40 -76.43 -10.47
C ILE A 634 -19.40 -76.36 -9.31
N ALA A 635 -18.10 -76.58 -9.57
CA ALA A 635 -17.08 -76.47 -8.54
C ALA A 635 -16.99 -75.04 -7.97
N VAL A 636 -16.86 -74.05 -8.86
CA VAL A 636 -16.77 -72.63 -8.49
C VAL A 636 -18.02 -72.16 -7.75
N VAL A 637 -19.23 -72.46 -8.26
CA VAL A 637 -20.47 -71.97 -7.63
C VAL A 637 -20.74 -72.62 -6.26
N LYS A 638 -20.28 -73.86 -6.04
CA LYS A 638 -20.33 -74.51 -4.72
C LYS A 638 -19.43 -73.81 -3.70
N GLU A 639 -18.23 -73.38 -4.09
CA GLU A 639 -17.37 -72.56 -3.23
C GLU A 639 -18.01 -71.20 -2.92
N GLY A 640 -18.56 -70.51 -3.92
CA GLY A 640 -19.29 -69.25 -3.72
C GLY A 640 -20.49 -69.40 -2.76
N ALA A 641 -21.26 -70.48 -2.90
CA ALA A 641 -22.37 -70.81 -2.01
C ALA A 641 -21.92 -71.18 -0.56
N GLN A 642 -20.68 -71.63 -0.36
CA GLN A 642 -20.09 -71.80 0.98
C GLN A 642 -19.69 -70.46 1.61
N LEU A 643 -19.32 -69.47 0.81
CA LEU A 643 -19.08 -68.08 1.24
C LEU A 643 -20.37 -67.26 1.39
N ASP A 644 -21.53 -67.89 1.21
CA ASP A 644 -22.87 -67.28 1.27
C ASP A 644 -23.04 -66.11 0.27
N ASP A 645 -22.40 -66.22 -0.89
CA ASP A 645 -22.57 -65.30 -2.03
C ASP A 645 -23.98 -65.43 -2.61
N PRO A 646 -24.78 -64.35 -2.66
CA PRO A 646 -26.19 -64.42 -3.06
C PRO A 646 -26.39 -64.88 -4.51
N ASP A 647 -25.52 -64.44 -5.43
CA ASP A 647 -25.63 -64.81 -6.85
C ASP A 647 -25.27 -66.29 -7.06
N SER A 648 -24.18 -66.75 -6.42
CA SER A 648 -23.78 -68.17 -6.45
C SER A 648 -24.84 -69.09 -5.86
N LEU A 649 -25.54 -68.67 -4.80
CA LEU A 649 -26.65 -69.45 -4.23
C LEU A 649 -27.80 -69.60 -5.24
N VAL A 650 -28.12 -68.57 -6.01
CA VAL A 650 -29.15 -68.61 -7.08
C VAL A 650 -28.70 -69.49 -8.25
N THR A 651 -27.47 -69.32 -8.73
CA THR A 651 -26.93 -70.11 -9.85
C THR A 651 -26.77 -71.59 -9.48
N LEU A 652 -26.43 -71.93 -8.22
CA LEU A 652 -26.45 -73.32 -7.77
C LEU A 652 -27.87 -73.89 -7.73
N ALA A 653 -28.88 -73.09 -7.37
CA ALA A 653 -30.29 -73.52 -7.36
C ALA A 653 -30.80 -73.81 -8.79
N ASP A 654 -30.43 -72.97 -9.77
CA ASP A 654 -30.72 -73.19 -11.20
C ASP A 654 -30.03 -74.45 -11.76
N LEU A 655 -28.78 -74.73 -11.37
CA LEU A 655 -28.07 -75.95 -11.78
C LEU A 655 -28.64 -77.23 -11.14
N VAL A 656 -29.27 -77.13 -9.97
CA VAL A 656 -30.02 -78.25 -9.35
C VAL A 656 -31.34 -78.47 -10.09
N GLU A 657 -32.09 -77.40 -10.40
CA GLU A 657 -33.34 -77.48 -11.16
C GLU A 657 -33.13 -78.06 -12.57
N LYS A 658 -32.01 -77.75 -13.23
CA LYS A 658 -31.60 -78.33 -14.52
C LYS A 658 -31.03 -79.74 -14.44
N GLY A 659 -30.96 -80.35 -13.25
CA GLY A 659 -30.43 -81.71 -13.05
C GLY A 659 -28.91 -81.86 -13.21
N HIS A 660 -28.17 -80.74 -13.34
CA HIS A 660 -26.70 -80.76 -13.40
C HIS A 660 -26.05 -81.06 -12.04
N VAL A 661 -26.77 -80.85 -10.94
CA VAL A 661 -26.33 -81.21 -9.59
C VAL A 661 -27.35 -82.16 -8.96
N GLN A 662 -26.97 -83.43 -8.81
CA GLN A 662 -27.80 -84.46 -8.21
C GLN A 662 -27.84 -84.30 -6.68
N VAL A 663 -29.06 -84.27 -6.12
CA VAL A 663 -29.36 -84.17 -4.68
C VAL A 663 -30.61 -84.99 -4.35
N ALA A 664 -30.78 -85.41 -3.09
CA ALA A 664 -31.87 -86.30 -2.69
C ALA A 664 -33.27 -85.68 -2.83
N ASP A 665 -33.41 -84.38 -2.56
CA ASP A 665 -34.63 -83.60 -2.79
C ASP A 665 -34.26 -82.29 -3.51
N PRO A 666 -34.38 -82.24 -4.85
CA PRO A 666 -34.07 -81.05 -5.63
C PRO A 666 -34.94 -79.84 -5.28
N GLN A 667 -36.22 -80.04 -4.94
CA GLN A 667 -37.15 -78.94 -4.67
C GLN A 667 -36.85 -78.29 -3.31
N ALA A 668 -36.68 -79.09 -2.24
CA ALA A 668 -36.32 -78.56 -0.93
C ALA A 668 -34.92 -77.92 -0.94
N PHE A 669 -33.96 -78.50 -1.67
CA PHE A 669 -32.61 -77.95 -1.77
C PHE A 669 -32.59 -76.61 -2.54
N LYS A 670 -33.30 -76.52 -3.67
CA LYS A 670 -33.53 -75.27 -4.41
C LYS A 670 -34.16 -74.19 -3.51
N PHE A 671 -35.23 -74.52 -2.80
CA PHE A 671 -35.90 -73.59 -1.88
C PHE A 671 -34.98 -73.09 -0.76
N ALA A 672 -34.16 -73.97 -0.18
CA ALA A 672 -33.21 -73.61 0.87
C ALA A 672 -32.12 -72.64 0.38
N LEU A 673 -31.59 -72.84 -0.84
CA LEU A 673 -30.61 -71.94 -1.47
C LEU A 673 -31.20 -70.57 -1.78
N LEU A 674 -32.36 -70.53 -2.43
CA LEU A 674 -33.05 -69.27 -2.74
C LEU A 674 -33.43 -68.51 -1.45
N SER A 675 -33.86 -69.22 -0.41
CA SER A 675 -34.14 -68.63 0.91
C SER A 675 -32.90 -68.02 1.57
N ARG A 676 -31.71 -68.59 1.38
CA ARG A 676 -30.44 -67.98 1.83
C ARG A 676 -30.14 -66.71 1.04
N ALA A 677 -30.18 -66.76 -0.29
CA ALA A 677 -29.95 -65.59 -1.15
C ALA A 677 -30.93 -64.44 -0.88
N ALA A 678 -32.21 -64.75 -0.64
CA ALA A 678 -33.25 -63.79 -0.33
C ALA A 678 -33.00 -63.03 0.99
N ARG A 679 -32.53 -63.74 2.04
CA ARG A 679 -32.10 -63.13 3.32
C ARG A 679 -30.87 -62.22 3.15
N GLN A 680 -30.05 -62.46 2.14
CA GLN A 680 -28.90 -61.63 1.78
C GLN A 680 -29.26 -60.46 0.84
N GLY A 681 -30.55 -60.18 0.65
CA GLY A 681 -31.04 -59.01 -0.09
C GLY A 681 -31.20 -59.22 -1.60
N HIS A 682 -30.98 -60.44 -2.13
CA HIS A 682 -31.09 -60.69 -3.57
C HIS A 682 -32.56 -60.62 -4.03
N GLN A 683 -32.91 -59.55 -4.75
CA GLN A 683 -34.28 -59.26 -5.21
C GLN A 683 -34.92 -60.42 -6.01
N GLY A 684 -34.19 -61.00 -6.98
CA GLY A 684 -34.68 -62.16 -7.75
C GLY A 684 -34.99 -63.39 -6.90
N ALA A 685 -34.14 -63.72 -5.93
CA ALA A 685 -34.37 -64.80 -4.98
C ALA A 685 -35.56 -64.55 -4.05
N GLN A 686 -35.79 -63.30 -3.62
CA GLN A 686 -36.97 -62.94 -2.81
C GLN A 686 -38.27 -63.24 -3.58
N LEU A 687 -38.34 -62.87 -4.85
CA LEU A 687 -39.47 -63.19 -5.73
C LEU A 687 -39.59 -64.70 -5.98
N ALA A 688 -38.47 -65.39 -6.21
CA ALA A 688 -38.47 -66.83 -6.45
C ALA A 688 -38.89 -67.64 -5.21
N VAL A 689 -38.51 -67.22 -4.00
CA VAL A 689 -38.95 -67.84 -2.73
C VAL A 689 -40.46 -67.70 -2.54
N GLU A 690 -41.03 -66.53 -2.85
CA GLU A 690 -42.48 -66.30 -2.77
C GLU A 690 -43.22 -67.21 -3.76
N GLN A 691 -42.78 -67.27 -5.02
CA GLN A 691 -43.35 -68.15 -6.04
C GLN A 691 -43.25 -69.64 -5.66
N GLU A 692 -42.10 -70.07 -5.12
CA GLU A 692 -41.89 -71.47 -4.76
C GLU A 692 -42.66 -71.85 -3.48
N ARG A 693 -42.86 -70.91 -2.54
CA ARG A 693 -43.75 -71.11 -1.38
C ARG A 693 -45.17 -71.39 -1.84
N VAL A 694 -45.71 -70.58 -2.75
CA VAL A 694 -47.07 -70.78 -3.32
C VAL A 694 -47.19 -72.16 -3.99
N LYS A 695 -46.18 -72.61 -4.75
CA LYS A 695 -46.18 -73.98 -5.33
C LYS A 695 -46.17 -75.08 -4.27
N ILE A 696 -45.37 -74.92 -3.20
CA ILE A 696 -45.29 -75.90 -2.11
C ILE A 696 -46.66 -76.00 -1.40
N GLU A 697 -47.29 -74.86 -1.10
CA GLU A 697 -48.63 -74.79 -0.50
C GLU A 697 -49.69 -75.44 -1.40
N GLN A 698 -49.67 -75.16 -2.71
CA GLN A 698 -50.58 -75.79 -3.69
C GLN A 698 -50.38 -77.31 -3.77
N ASN A 699 -49.13 -77.79 -3.82
CA ASN A 699 -48.83 -79.21 -3.87
C ASN A 699 -49.29 -79.92 -2.58
N GLN A 700 -49.09 -79.30 -1.41
CA GLN A 700 -49.57 -79.84 -0.13
C GLN A 700 -51.10 -79.90 -0.07
N GLN A 701 -51.80 -78.86 -0.55
CA GLN A 701 -53.27 -78.86 -0.65
C GLN A 701 -53.77 -79.96 -1.60
N GLN A 702 -53.14 -80.16 -2.76
CA GLN A 702 -53.50 -81.24 -3.69
C GLN A 702 -53.27 -82.63 -3.08
N GLN A 703 -52.14 -82.84 -2.39
CA GLN A 703 -51.86 -84.10 -1.70
C GLN A 703 -52.87 -84.38 -0.57
N ALA A 704 -53.21 -83.36 0.23
CA ALA A 704 -54.23 -83.48 1.28
C ALA A 704 -55.61 -83.80 0.68
N LEU A 705 -56.01 -83.15 -0.42
CA LEU A 705 -57.25 -83.44 -1.12
C LEU A 705 -57.27 -84.87 -1.69
N GLN A 706 -56.16 -85.33 -2.26
CA GLN A 706 -56.03 -86.69 -2.79
C GLN A 706 -56.10 -87.75 -1.68
N GLN A 707 -55.46 -87.51 -0.53
CA GLN A 707 -55.59 -88.36 0.66
C GLN A 707 -57.02 -88.37 1.20
N GLN A 708 -57.70 -87.22 1.23
CA GLN A 708 -59.10 -87.12 1.66
C GLN A 708 -60.04 -87.87 0.69
N GLN A 709 -59.79 -87.80 -0.63
CA GLN A 709 -60.51 -88.61 -1.63
C GLN A 709 -60.25 -90.12 -1.43
N GLN A 710 -59.01 -90.53 -1.16
CA GLN A 710 -58.70 -91.92 -0.83
C GLN A 710 -59.40 -92.39 0.46
N GLN A 711 -59.45 -91.55 1.50
CA GLN A 711 -60.21 -91.85 2.73
C GLN A 711 -61.72 -91.92 2.48
N MET A 712 -62.30 -91.01 1.68
CA MET A 712 -63.72 -91.07 1.31
C MET A 712 -64.04 -92.32 0.48
N MET A 713 -63.15 -92.73 -0.44
CA MET A 713 -63.27 -94.00 -1.16
C MET A 713 -63.22 -95.20 -0.21
N LEU A 714 -62.22 -95.26 0.69
CA LEU A 714 -62.12 -96.34 1.69
C LEU A 714 -63.34 -96.41 2.61
N ASN A 715 -63.89 -95.26 3.02
CA ASN A 715 -65.10 -95.18 3.83
C ASN A 715 -66.37 -95.60 3.07
N MET A 716 -66.48 -95.29 1.77
CA MET A 716 -67.56 -95.79 0.91
C MET A 716 -67.46 -97.31 0.69
N PHE A 717 -66.26 -97.85 0.42
CA PHE A 717 -66.07 -99.30 0.34
C PHE A 717 -66.38 -99.99 1.69
N GLY A 718 -66.01 -99.38 2.81
CA GLY A 718 -66.35 -99.85 4.15
C GLY A 718 -67.87 -99.88 4.42
N THR A 719 -68.60 -98.82 4.06
CA THR A 719 -70.07 -98.78 4.23
C THR A 719 -70.81 -99.69 3.26
N ILE A 720 -70.33 -99.88 2.02
CA ILE A 720 -70.90 -100.85 1.09
C ILE A 720 -70.72 -102.28 1.60
N LEU A 721 -69.55 -102.64 2.13
CA LEU A 721 -69.30 -103.97 2.72
C LEU A 721 -70.14 -104.20 3.99
N GLN A 722 -70.37 -103.18 4.82
CA GLN A 722 -71.31 -103.27 5.94
C GLN A 722 -72.78 -103.36 5.49
N GLY A 723 -73.16 -102.67 4.42
CA GLY A 723 -74.51 -102.73 3.83
C GLY A 723 -74.85 -104.10 3.24
N VAL A 724 -73.91 -104.74 2.55
CA VAL A 724 -74.07 -106.12 2.05
C VAL A 724 -74.15 -107.13 3.21
N GLY A 725 -73.47 -106.88 4.33
CA GLY A 725 -73.61 -107.66 5.55
C GLY A 725 -75.00 -107.57 6.22
N ALA A 726 -75.71 -106.45 6.03
CA ALA A 726 -77.07 -106.27 6.57
C ALA A 726 -78.16 -106.84 5.65
N ALA A 727 -77.96 -106.82 4.33
CA ALA A 727 -78.90 -107.37 3.34
C ALA A 727 -78.91 -108.92 3.27
N ALA A 728 -78.00 -109.61 3.97
CA ALA A 728 -77.97 -111.06 4.10
C ALA A 728 -78.70 -111.60 5.35
N ARG A 729 -79.51 -110.77 6.02
CA ARG A 729 -80.40 -111.17 7.12
C ARG A 729 -81.78 -110.51 7.03
N HIS A 730 -82.50 -110.75 5.94
CA HIS A 730 -83.96 -110.86 5.95
C HIS A 730 -84.45 -111.72 4.78
#